data_AF-A0A328CBN6-F1
#
_entry.id   AF-A0A328CBN6-F1
#
_cell.length_a   1.000
_cell.length_b   1.000
_cell.length_c   1.000
_cell.angle_alpha   90.00
_cell.angle_beta   90.00
_cell.angle_gamma   90.00
#
_symmetry.space_group_name_H-M   'P 1'
#
loop_
_entity.id
_entity.type
_entity.pdbx_description
1 polymer ?
#
loop_
_entity_poly.entity_id
_entity_poly.type
_entity_poly.pdbx_seq_one_letter_code
_entity_poly.pdbx_strand_id
1 'polypeptide(L)'
;MPDSSYFKEVLPLMFSVTISEKGGQQSRLDFDKSEITIGRMKGNDIVLPKGNVSKQHTRIVLRDSAFFIVDLKSTNGTYVNGRKVTSEQPVSDVDKIYIGDFILQLEQAGAALPPGPPRPPQGRPLTTPPQPPQPPAGHAGGRHFPTVMDTPQGQSGLGGVVPGGSQPFPGTSQSGMGTPPAGVQPPVPRSSSVPGAPIMPPAMPTPPPGNELRQTYADLGPQHHVGDDILEVAPEVEPILEDERVTGEGAAVGYEEVDPFDVAATPTPAPVSNQAIAPPIEFDTPVLDASTPAIPHDDVVETPGAAGIRPLAARLSLEDEFDAEFHQIQRDVAHAFFDGLGDEELPLSYPPEEGERARYENRIDEAIEAVEPQCDREALIELMLSEAVGLGPVEGYLDDPEVQAIYVNRYDKIVLRRAGKLVVAPRAFSHPDFLTLAARRLLGPQDGLSPSDEVRFGDGTRVHIVMPPLAVDGPVLTIRKPNRYQPSLKELAAQGAMSAGIAEFLRRAVEAGRSIVIAGPTSSGKTTLLGALTRVVPQSARLIAIEEHSTLSMDAPTSLRLEANPAHGFDMRYLLRSAIAMHPQRIVLDECRGSEAYDWVTAAASGTEGSMLTLHGSSASDALGRLESLSLLGAAELSPRGLREHVARSVNLVVVLNTTVEGGFRVQQISEVQGVDLDTFRLGDVFYYRVEGGAGEFYPTGYIPMFYEDLRHAGVDVDLGIFRE
;
A
#
# COMPACT_ATOMS: atom_id res chain seq x y z
N MET A 1 34.09 -41.41 -30.61
CA MET A 1 34.82 -40.50 -29.73
C MET A 1 34.67 -39.07 -30.25
N PRO A 2 33.58 -38.37 -29.91
CA PRO A 2 33.57 -36.92 -29.73
C PRO A 2 33.91 -36.56 -28.26
N ASP A 3 34.09 -35.27 -27.98
CA ASP A 3 34.72 -34.80 -26.74
C ASP A 3 33.84 -34.83 -25.47
N SER A 4 34.51 -35.06 -24.34
CA SER A 4 33.95 -34.97 -22.99
C SER A 4 34.26 -33.59 -22.39
N SER A 5 33.42 -32.59 -22.67
CA SER A 5 33.41 -31.32 -21.96
C SER A 5 32.00 -30.71 -21.94
N TYR A 6 31.72 -29.83 -20.97
CA TYR A 6 30.40 -29.20 -20.72
C TYR A 6 29.27 -30.09 -20.18
N PHE A 7 29.59 -30.99 -19.25
CA PHE A 7 28.77 -31.00 -18.03
C PHE A 7 29.25 -29.85 -17.15
N LYS A 8 28.42 -28.80 -16.99
CA LYS A 8 28.46 -27.99 -15.77
C LYS A 8 27.67 -28.76 -14.73
N GLU A 9 28.35 -29.36 -13.75
CA GLU A 9 27.69 -29.84 -12.55
C GLU A 9 26.98 -28.65 -11.90
N VAL A 10 25.66 -28.75 -11.67
CA VAL A 10 24.95 -27.78 -10.84
C VAL A 10 25.38 -28.04 -9.40
N LEU A 11 26.45 -27.35 -8.99
CA LEU A 11 26.86 -27.33 -7.59
C LEU A 11 25.68 -26.84 -6.76
N PRO A 12 25.30 -27.55 -5.68
CA PRO A 12 24.25 -27.07 -4.80
C PRO A 12 24.67 -25.72 -4.22
N LEU A 13 23.71 -24.79 -4.12
CA LEU A 13 23.88 -23.55 -3.34
C LEU A 13 24.50 -23.93 -1.99
N MET A 14 25.65 -23.35 -1.66
CA MET A 14 26.40 -23.77 -0.49
C MET A 14 25.88 -23.05 0.75
N PHE A 15 25.67 -21.72 0.64
CA PHE A 15 25.15 -20.87 1.70
C PHE A 15 24.73 -19.49 1.20
N SER A 16 23.97 -18.81 2.04
CA SER A 16 23.57 -17.41 1.91
C SER A 16 24.29 -16.56 2.97
N VAL A 17 24.59 -15.32 2.62
CA VAL A 17 25.07 -14.28 3.55
C VAL A 17 24.06 -13.15 3.56
N THR A 18 23.55 -12.83 4.75
CA THR A 18 22.67 -11.68 4.97
C THR A 18 23.47 -10.55 5.62
N ILE A 19 23.46 -9.38 5.00
CA ILE A 19 24.23 -8.18 5.36
C ILE A 19 23.25 -7.12 5.86
N SER A 20 23.55 -6.48 6.98
CA SER A 20 22.79 -5.35 7.54
C SER A 20 23.74 -4.20 7.86
N GLU A 21 23.55 -3.03 7.25
CA GLU A 21 24.24 -1.81 7.69
C GLU A 21 23.48 -1.17 8.86
N LYS A 22 24.20 -0.62 9.84
CA LYS A 22 23.61 0.04 11.02
C LYS A 22 22.78 1.28 10.64
N GLY A 23 21.49 1.07 10.39
CA GLY A 23 20.53 2.10 9.97
C GLY A 23 20.26 2.14 8.45
N GLY A 24 20.75 1.16 7.70
CA GLY A 24 20.46 0.99 6.27
C GLY A 24 19.54 -0.19 5.98
N GLN A 25 19.31 -0.46 4.69
CA GLN A 25 18.62 -1.68 4.25
C GLN A 25 19.46 -2.94 4.55
N GLN A 26 18.75 -4.07 4.58
CA GLN A 26 19.30 -5.42 4.71
C GLN A 26 19.32 -6.08 3.32
N SER A 27 20.43 -6.71 2.95
CA SER A 27 20.58 -7.42 1.68
C SER A 27 20.99 -8.89 1.90
N ARG A 28 20.59 -9.76 0.98
CA ARG A 28 20.96 -11.18 0.95
C ARG A 28 21.77 -11.44 -0.32
N LEU A 29 22.84 -12.24 -0.20
CA LEU A 29 23.64 -12.72 -1.31
C LEU A 29 23.87 -14.22 -1.16
N ASP A 30 23.68 -15.00 -2.22
CA ASP A 30 23.80 -16.45 -2.23
C ASP A 30 25.07 -16.91 -2.96
N PHE A 31 25.71 -17.98 -2.49
CA PHE A 31 27.05 -18.39 -2.96
C PHE A 31 27.16 -19.89 -3.26
N ASP A 32 27.84 -20.19 -4.37
CA ASP A 32 28.21 -21.51 -4.89
C ASP A 32 29.68 -21.90 -4.57
N LYS A 33 30.42 -21.01 -3.92
CA LYS A 33 31.86 -21.16 -3.62
C LYS A 33 32.11 -21.62 -2.19
N SER A 34 33.08 -22.50 -2.00
CA SER A 34 33.54 -22.93 -0.66
C SER A 34 34.41 -21.89 0.05
N GLU A 35 34.85 -20.82 -0.62
CA GLU A 35 35.52 -19.67 -0.01
C GLU A 35 35.03 -18.37 -0.67
N ILE A 36 34.71 -17.37 0.15
CA ILE A 36 34.35 -16.02 -0.29
C ILE A 36 35.16 -14.95 0.44
N THR A 37 35.46 -13.87 -0.26
CA THR A 37 36.24 -12.72 0.24
C THR A 37 35.36 -11.50 0.48
N ILE A 38 35.68 -10.71 1.51
CA ILE A 38 34.88 -9.57 1.95
C ILE A 38 35.79 -8.37 2.20
N GLY A 39 35.47 -7.22 1.59
CA GLY A 39 36.31 -6.03 1.71
C GLY A 39 35.83 -4.84 0.89
N ARG A 40 36.59 -3.75 0.90
CA ARG A 40 36.21 -2.47 0.25
C ARG A 40 36.51 -2.38 -1.24
N MET A 41 37.41 -3.21 -1.78
CA MET A 41 37.70 -3.18 -3.23
C MET A 41 36.63 -3.95 -4.02
N LYS A 42 36.36 -3.52 -5.26
CA LYS A 42 35.45 -4.21 -6.21
C LYS A 42 35.89 -5.64 -6.62
N GLY A 43 37.03 -6.12 -6.13
CA GLY A 43 37.55 -7.48 -6.34
C GLY A 43 37.41 -8.38 -5.12
N ASN A 44 36.44 -8.12 -4.24
CA ASN A 44 35.98 -9.05 -3.21
C ASN A 44 34.59 -9.58 -3.63
N ASP A 45 34.23 -10.80 -3.21
CA ASP A 45 32.92 -11.39 -3.48
C ASP A 45 31.78 -10.60 -2.78
N ILE A 46 32.06 -10.04 -1.60
CA ILE A 46 31.20 -9.07 -0.92
C ILE A 46 31.93 -7.73 -0.81
N VAL A 47 31.42 -6.72 -1.51
CA VAL A 47 32.00 -5.37 -1.57
C VAL A 47 31.31 -4.44 -0.57
N LEU A 48 32.02 -4.04 0.49
CA LEU A 48 31.53 -3.14 1.54
C LEU A 48 32.24 -1.78 1.44
N PRO A 49 31.65 -0.75 0.80
CA PRO A 49 32.39 0.43 0.32
C PRO A 49 32.84 1.45 1.40
N LYS A 50 32.53 1.24 2.69
CA LYS A 50 32.71 2.23 3.77
C LYS A 50 34.17 2.30 4.26
N GLY A 51 34.64 3.51 4.61
CA GLY A 51 36.06 3.77 4.92
C GLY A 51 36.66 2.96 6.08
N ASN A 52 35.82 2.45 6.99
CA ASN A 52 36.20 1.55 8.09
C ASN A 52 36.37 0.08 7.66
N VAL A 53 36.19 -0.25 6.38
CA VAL A 53 36.48 -1.57 5.81
C VAL A 53 37.81 -1.55 5.04
N SER A 54 38.69 -2.51 5.37
CA SER A 54 39.97 -2.71 4.67
C SER A 54 39.77 -3.21 3.23
N LYS A 55 40.79 -3.00 2.38
CA LYS A 55 40.75 -3.31 0.93
C LYS A 55 40.31 -4.76 0.64
N GLN A 56 40.93 -5.69 1.34
CA GLN A 56 40.43 -7.02 1.69
C GLN A 56 40.37 -7.02 3.23
N HIS A 57 39.29 -7.50 3.83
CA HIS A 57 39.06 -7.38 5.28
C HIS A 57 39.03 -8.75 5.94
N THR A 58 38.22 -9.66 5.41
CA THR A 58 38.02 -11.00 5.96
C THR A 58 37.63 -11.97 4.85
N ARG A 59 37.69 -13.26 5.13
CA ARG A 59 37.14 -14.29 4.26
C ARG A 59 36.36 -15.31 5.07
N ILE A 60 35.38 -15.94 4.44
CA ILE A 60 34.57 -17.02 5.01
C ILE A 60 34.85 -18.28 4.18
N VAL A 61 35.18 -19.38 4.87
CA VAL A 61 35.56 -20.65 4.27
C VAL A 61 34.65 -21.74 4.81
N LEU A 62 33.97 -22.47 3.93
CA LEU A 62 33.14 -23.62 4.27
C LEU A 62 33.97 -24.90 4.13
N ARG A 63 34.14 -25.64 5.23
CA ARG A 63 34.81 -26.95 5.26
C ARG A 63 34.02 -27.94 6.10
N ASP A 64 33.84 -29.17 5.62
CA ASP A 64 33.15 -30.24 6.35
C ASP A 64 31.77 -29.83 6.90
N SER A 65 31.02 -29.02 6.14
CA SER A 65 29.74 -28.39 6.51
C SER A 65 29.78 -27.40 7.69
N ALA A 66 30.95 -26.87 8.04
CA ALA A 66 31.13 -25.79 9.02
C ALA A 66 31.78 -24.55 8.40
N PHE A 67 31.30 -23.36 8.78
CA PHE A 67 31.89 -22.09 8.35
C PHE A 67 33.05 -21.70 9.26
N PHE A 68 34.12 -21.18 8.67
CA PHE A 68 35.28 -20.62 9.36
C PHE A 68 35.54 -19.20 8.84
N ILE A 69 35.70 -18.24 9.75
CA ILE A 69 36.03 -16.85 9.42
C ILE A 69 37.51 -16.57 9.69
N VAL A 70 38.16 -15.86 8.76
CA VAL A 70 39.58 -15.52 8.82
C VAL A 70 39.78 -14.03 8.50
N ASP A 71 40.15 -13.25 9.53
CA ASP A 71 40.55 -11.86 9.35
C ASP A 71 41.84 -11.75 8.53
N LEU A 72 41.83 -10.94 7.47
CA LEU A 72 42.94 -10.81 6.52
C LEU A 72 43.94 -9.72 6.96
N LYS A 73 44.20 -9.61 8.27
CA LYS A 73 44.96 -8.53 8.93
C LYS A 73 44.33 -7.16 8.68
N SER A 74 43.02 -7.08 8.88
CA SER A 74 42.26 -5.86 8.68
C SER A 74 42.63 -4.77 9.71
N THR A 75 42.41 -3.52 9.32
CA THR A 75 42.80 -2.34 10.11
C THR A 75 41.99 -2.23 11.40
N ASN A 76 40.69 -2.52 11.33
CA ASN A 76 39.77 -2.41 12.47
C ASN A 76 39.52 -3.77 13.14
N GLY A 77 39.57 -4.87 12.39
CA GLY A 77 39.28 -6.23 12.87
C GLY A 77 37.89 -6.70 12.50
N THR A 78 37.80 -7.97 12.11
CA THR A 78 36.59 -8.78 12.13
C THR A 78 36.25 -9.16 13.57
N TYR A 79 34.98 -9.14 13.95
CA TYR A 79 34.52 -9.62 15.26
C TYR A 79 33.36 -10.62 15.10
N VAL A 80 33.27 -11.62 15.97
CA VAL A 80 32.13 -12.55 16.07
C VAL A 80 31.54 -12.41 17.47
N ASN A 81 30.24 -12.09 17.56
CA ASN A 81 29.52 -11.86 18.82
C ASN A 81 30.29 -10.91 19.78
N GLY A 82 30.90 -9.85 19.23
CA GLY A 82 31.71 -8.87 19.97
C GLY A 82 33.14 -9.29 20.32
N ARG A 83 33.59 -10.50 19.99
CA ARG A 83 34.98 -10.96 20.18
C ARG A 83 35.79 -10.80 18.90
N LYS A 84 36.98 -10.18 18.96
CA LYS A 84 37.85 -9.99 17.78
C LYS A 84 38.43 -11.31 17.32
N VAL A 85 38.36 -11.57 16.01
CA VAL A 85 38.95 -12.74 15.35
C VAL A 85 40.46 -12.55 15.30
N THR A 86 41.23 -13.40 16.00
CA THR A 86 42.70 -13.35 16.06
C THR A 86 43.39 -14.54 15.39
N SER A 87 42.63 -15.61 15.15
CA SER A 87 42.96 -16.79 14.36
C SER A 87 41.72 -17.23 13.59
N GLU A 88 41.85 -18.19 12.68
CA GLU A 88 40.68 -18.85 12.07
C GLU A 88 39.72 -19.34 13.16
N GLN A 89 38.44 -18.99 13.05
CA GLN A 89 37.42 -19.27 14.06
C GLN A 89 36.17 -19.88 13.40
N PRO A 90 35.61 -20.99 13.93
CA PRO A 90 34.33 -21.51 13.45
C PRO A 90 33.17 -20.56 13.81
N VAL A 91 32.16 -20.50 12.93
CA VAL A 91 30.94 -19.70 13.09
C VAL A 91 29.71 -20.48 12.59
N SER A 92 28.54 -20.14 13.13
CA SER A 92 27.25 -20.77 12.87
C SER A 92 26.22 -19.78 12.29
N ASP A 93 25.05 -20.30 11.92
CA ASP A 93 23.90 -19.56 11.41
C ASP A 93 23.31 -18.54 12.41
N VAL A 94 23.47 -18.81 13.71
CA VAL A 94 23.04 -17.90 14.80
C VAL A 94 24.08 -16.86 15.20
N ASP A 95 25.31 -16.93 14.67
CA ASP A 95 26.40 -16.02 15.03
C ASP A 95 26.35 -14.70 14.25
N LYS A 96 26.66 -13.59 14.92
CA LYS A 96 26.73 -12.26 14.32
C LYS A 96 28.18 -11.84 14.09
N ILE A 97 28.53 -11.71 12.82
CA ILE A 97 29.83 -11.26 12.32
C ILE A 97 29.78 -9.74 12.14
N TYR A 98 30.75 -8.99 12.67
CA TYR A 98 30.81 -7.53 12.58
C TYR A 98 32.04 -7.10 11.79
N ILE A 99 31.82 -6.23 10.81
CA ILE A 99 32.83 -5.71 9.88
C ILE A 99 32.60 -4.19 9.73
N GLY A 100 33.25 -3.38 10.57
CA GLY A 100 32.93 -1.95 10.65
C GLY A 100 31.50 -1.72 11.14
N ASP A 101 30.69 -1.00 10.36
CA ASP A 101 29.27 -0.74 10.66
C ASP A 101 28.30 -1.82 10.13
N PHE A 102 28.83 -2.86 9.46
CA PHE A 102 28.05 -3.96 8.90
C PHE A 102 27.97 -5.14 9.88
N ILE A 103 26.78 -5.72 9.99
CA ILE A 103 26.52 -7.01 10.63
C ILE A 103 26.21 -8.02 9.54
N LEU A 104 26.92 -9.14 9.55
CA LEU A 104 26.71 -10.29 8.67
C LEU A 104 26.18 -11.47 9.49
N GLN A 105 25.26 -12.22 8.90
CA GLN A 105 24.75 -13.48 9.40
C GLN A 105 24.74 -14.50 8.26
N LEU A 106 25.04 -15.77 8.56
CA LEU A 106 25.10 -16.86 7.58
C LEU A 106 23.83 -17.71 7.65
N GLU A 107 23.45 -18.30 6.54
CA GLU A 107 22.40 -19.34 6.49
C GLU A 107 22.86 -20.43 5.53
N GLN A 108 22.96 -21.68 5.99
CA GLN A 108 23.33 -22.78 5.11
C GLN A 108 22.11 -23.18 4.27
N ALA A 109 22.29 -23.38 2.97
CA ALA A 109 21.20 -23.89 2.12
C ALA A 109 20.85 -25.32 2.57
N GLY A 110 19.59 -25.52 2.96
CA GLY A 110 19.17 -26.70 3.70
C GLY A 110 19.09 -27.96 2.85
N ALA A 111 20.08 -28.85 2.96
CA ALA A 111 19.86 -30.27 2.71
C ALA A 111 18.83 -30.79 3.72
N ALA A 112 17.70 -31.32 3.25
CA ALA A 112 16.59 -31.73 4.11
C ALA A 112 17.00 -32.88 5.05
N LEU A 113 17.06 -32.61 6.36
CA LEU A 113 17.24 -33.64 7.37
C LEU A 113 15.99 -34.52 7.44
N PRO A 114 16.09 -35.86 7.32
CA PRO A 114 14.97 -36.74 7.57
C PRO A 114 14.54 -36.65 9.04
N PRO A 115 13.25 -36.86 9.36
CA PRO A 115 12.75 -36.75 10.73
C PRO A 115 13.46 -37.76 11.64
N GLY A 116 14.17 -37.24 12.65
CA GLY A 116 14.84 -38.07 13.65
C GLY A 116 13.85 -38.94 14.44
N PRO A 117 14.31 -40.09 15.00
CA PRO A 117 13.43 -41.01 15.72
C PRO A 117 12.72 -40.33 16.90
N PRO A 118 11.48 -40.74 17.21
CA PRO A 118 10.64 -40.06 18.20
C PRO A 118 11.31 -40.03 19.57
N ARG A 119 11.42 -38.82 20.15
CA ARG A 119 11.92 -38.67 21.53
C ARG A 119 10.98 -39.38 22.51
N PRO A 120 11.51 -40.08 23.53
CA PRO A 120 10.67 -40.69 24.56
C PRO A 120 9.87 -39.63 25.33
N PRO A 121 8.68 -39.97 25.86
CA PRO A 121 7.80 -39.02 26.52
C PRO A 121 8.48 -38.40 27.74
N GLN A 122 8.52 -37.07 27.78
CA GLN A 122 9.05 -36.33 28.93
C GLN A 122 8.13 -36.48 30.15
N GLY A 123 8.74 -36.57 31.33
CA GLY A 123 8.03 -36.77 32.60
C GLY A 123 7.16 -35.58 33.01
N ARG A 124 6.31 -35.81 34.01
CA ARG A 124 5.42 -34.78 34.58
C ARG A 124 6.20 -33.54 35.07
N PRO A 125 5.61 -32.33 35.01
CA PRO A 125 6.22 -31.13 35.55
C PRO A 125 6.57 -31.28 37.04
N LEU A 126 7.75 -30.81 37.42
CA LEU A 126 8.08 -30.55 38.83
C LEU A 126 7.40 -29.25 39.30
N THR A 127 7.03 -29.22 40.57
CA THR A 127 6.20 -28.19 41.18
C THR A 127 6.89 -26.83 41.31
N THR A 128 6.15 -25.75 41.08
CA THR A 128 6.52 -24.39 41.51
C THR A 128 6.57 -24.29 43.05
N PRO A 129 7.42 -23.39 43.60
CA PRO A 129 7.41 -23.08 45.04
C PRO A 129 6.14 -22.30 45.44
N PRO A 130 5.68 -22.41 46.69
CA PRO A 130 4.41 -21.83 47.14
C PRO A 130 4.48 -20.30 47.32
N GLN A 131 3.39 -19.62 46.95
CA GLN A 131 3.15 -18.19 47.19
C GLN A 131 2.57 -17.97 48.60
N PRO A 132 2.92 -16.88 49.32
CA PRO A 132 2.34 -16.60 50.63
C PRO A 132 0.84 -16.28 50.57
N PRO A 133 0.04 -16.65 51.59
CA PRO A 133 -1.42 -16.54 51.56
C PRO A 133 -1.92 -15.10 51.72
N GLN A 134 -2.96 -14.74 50.97
CA GLN A 134 -3.75 -13.53 51.19
C GLN A 134 -4.84 -13.74 52.27
N PRO A 135 -5.29 -12.70 52.98
CA PRO A 135 -6.28 -12.81 54.05
C PRO A 135 -7.71 -13.05 53.52
N PRO A 136 -8.56 -13.78 54.26
CA PRO A 136 -9.92 -14.10 53.84
C PRO A 136 -10.91 -12.94 54.04
N ALA A 137 -11.85 -12.78 53.10
CA ALA A 137 -13.03 -11.96 53.29
C ALA A 137 -14.13 -12.74 54.06
N GLY A 138 -14.67 -12.14 55.13
CA GLY A 138 -15.93 -12.59 55.76
C GLY A 138 -17.16 -12.07 54.99
N HIS A 139 -18.36 -12.61 55.18
CA HIS A 139 -18.98 -12.90 56.47
C HIS A 139 -20.11 -13.94 56.41
N ALA A 140 -20.41 -14.52 57.58
CA ALA A 140 -21.62 -15.27 57.95
C ALA A 140 -21.93 -16.58 57.17
N GLY A 141 -22.41 -17.65 57.80
CA GLY A 141 -22.61 -17.84 59.25
C GLY A 141 -23.68 -18.88 59.56
N GLY A 142 -23.28 -20.13 59.82
CA GLY A 142 -24.23 -21.17 60.21
C GLY A 142 -23.62 -22.58 60.26
N ARG A 143 -23.67 -23.21 61.41
CA ARG A 143 -23.54 -24.67 61.60
C ARG A 143 -24.64 -25.09 62.58
N HIS A 144 -25.41 -26.12 62.26
CA HIS A 144 -25.55 -27.33 63.07
C HIS A 144 -26.36 -28.42 62.35
N PHE A 145 -26.05 -29.67 62.67
CA PHE A 145 -26.66 -30.93 62.23
C PHE A 145 -27.83 -31.35 63.17
N PRO A 146 -28.55 -32.49 62.97
CA PRO A 146 -28.73 -33.37 61.79
C PRO A 146 -30.22 -33.81 61.54
N THR A 147 -30.41 -34.82 60.66
CA THR A 147 -31.31 -36.01 60.81
C THR A 147 -32.68 -36.06 60.06
N VAL A 148 -32.80 -37.07 59.17
CA VAL A 148 -33.95 -37.98 58.93
C VAL A 148 -35.17 -37.58 58.04
N MET A 149 -35.28 -38.36 56.94
CA MET A 149 -36.46 -38.94 56.26
C MET A 149 -37.45 -38.11 55.41
N ASP A 150 -38.06 -38.87 54.51
CA ASP A 150 -39.33 -38.75 53.77
C ASP A 150 -39.53 -37.66 52.68
N THR A 151 -39.45 -38.14 51.44
CA THR A 151 -40.22 -37.74 50.25
C THR A 151 -41.71 -38.15 50.38
N PRO A 152 -42.64 -37.85 49.43
CA PRO A 152 -42.53 -37.12 48.15
C PRO A 152 -43.62 -36.02 47.97
N GLN A 153 -43.89 -35.66 46.70
CA GLN A 153 -45.03 -34.89 46.15
C GLN A 153 -44.90 -33.35 46.21
N GLY A 154 -45.14 -32.59 45.12
CA GLY A 154 -45.19 -32.96 43.69
C GLY A 154 -46.25 -32.20 42.87
N GLN A 155 -45.87 -31.76 41.66
CA GLN A 155 -46.75 -31.11 40.65
C GLN A 155 -47.32 -29.74 41.13
N SER A 156 -47.82 -28.80 40.31
CA SER A 156 -47.87 -28.54 38.84
C SER A 156 -48.20 -27.03 38.68
N GLY A 157 -47.96 -26.32 37.57
CA GLY A 157 -47.44 -26.66 36.24
C GLY A 157 -47.51 -25.40 35.33
N LEU A 158 -47.56 -25.58 34.00
CA LEU A 158 -48.21 -24.75 32.95
C LEU A 158 -48.22 -23.19 33.14
N GLY A 159 -47.66 -22.33 32.29
CA GLY A 159 -47.62 -22.36 30.80
C GLY A 159 -48.96 -21.84 30.22
N GLY A 160 -49.05 -20.80 29.39
CA GLY A 160 -48.02 -19.88 28.84
C GLY A 160 -48.67 -18.88 27.83
N VAL A 161 -47.87 -18.31 26.91
CA VAL A 161 -48.27 -17.50 25.72
C VAL A 161 -48.59 -15.99 25.96
N VAL A 162 -48.30 -15.19 24.93
CA VAL A 162 -48.42 -13.71 24.75
C VAL A 162 -49.82 -13.33 24.13
N PRO A 163 -50.21 -12.08 23.70
CA PRO A 163 -49.42 -10.86 23.39
C PRO A 163 -50.00 -9.45 23.78
N GLY A 164 -49.14 -8.41 23.67
CA GLY A 164 -49.40 -7.10 23.02
C GLY A 164 -50.43 -6.08 23.57
N GLY A 165 -50.07 -4.78 23.61
CA GLY A 165 -51.04 -3.70 23.81
C GLY A 165 -50.47 -2.30 24.16
N SER A 166 -50.84 -1.30 23.37
CA SER A 166 -50.52 0.15 23.38
C SER A 166 -50.72 1.00 24.68
N GLN A 167 -49.93 2.09 24.74
CA GLN A 167 -50.07 3.44 25.39
C GLN A 167 -51.48 4.01 25.70
N PRO A 168 -51.65 5.24 26.30
CA PRO A 168 -50.94 5.98 27.39
C PRO A 168 -51.93 6.67 28.40
N PHE A 169 -51.50 7.56 29.35
CA PHE A 169 -52.22 8.79 29.85
C PHE A 169 -51.46 9.61 30.97
N PRO A 170 -51.91 10.82 31.48
CA PRO A 170 -50.98 11.97 31.76
C PRO A 170 -51.19 12.81 33.07
N GLY A 171 -50.47 13.95 33.20
CA GLY A 171 -50.77 15.13 34.08
C GLY A 171 -49.51 15.72 34.78
N THR A 172 -49.11 17.02 34.74
CA THR A 172 -49.72 18.36 35.07
C THR A 172 -50.00 18.58 36.57
N SER A 173 -49.67 19.69 37.27
CA SER A 173 -49.34 21.11 36.89
C SER A 173 -48.78 21.99 38.06
N GLN A 174 -48.09 23.13 37.75
CA GLN A 174 -48.03 24.45 38.48
C GLN A 174 -47.46 24.52 39.95
N SER A 175 -46.41 25.29 40.31
CA SER A 175 -46.21 26.78 40.50
C SER A 175 -46.94 27.41 41.72
N GLY A 176 -46.36 28.28 42.60
CA GLY A 176 -45.01 28.86 42.75
C GLY A 176 -44.93 29.97 43.86
N MET A 177 -43.77 30.68 43.98
CA MET A 177 -43.44 31.86 44.86
C MET A 177 -43.23 31.70 46.40
N GLY A 178 -42.24 32.44 46.95
CA GLY A 178 -42.10 32.78 48.39
C GLY A 178 -40.67 32.66 49.01
N THR A 179 -40.10 33.74 49.57
CA THR A 179 -38.73 33.82 50.15
C THR A 179 -38.64 34.85 51.30
N PRO A 180 -37.49 35.02 52.01
CA PRO A 180 -36.34 34.12 52.20
C PRO A 180 -36.46 33.47 53.60
N PRO A 181 -35.74 33.79 54.73
CA PRO A 181 -34.34 34.19 55.01
C PRO A 181 -33.45 32.99 55.44
N ALA A 182 -32.13 33.06 55.67
CA ALA A 182 -31.01 33.87 55.17
C ALA A 182 -29.69 33.30 55.75
N GLY A 183 -28.52 33.47 55.11
CA GLY A 183 -27.23 33.03 55.69
C GLY A 183 -26.01 33.01 54.75
N VAL A 184 -25.15 34.05 54.85
CA VAL A 184 -23.73 34.15 54.41
C VAL A 184 -23.40 33.90 52.92
N GLN A 185 -22.70 34.88 52.31
CA GLN A 185 -22.10 34.81 50.97
C GLN A 185 -20.73 35.54 50.94
N PRO A 186 -19.99 35.70 49.80
CA PRO A 186 -18.60 35.26 49.69
C PRO A 186 -17.52 36.36 49.90
N PRO A 187 -16.22 35.98 49.97
CA PRO A 187 -15.11 36.92 50.09
C PRO A 187 -14.36 37.22 48.77
N VAL A 188 -14.48 38.46 48.29
CA VAL A 188 -13.53 39.19 47.41
C VAL A 188 -13.78 40.70 47.59
N PRO A 189 -12.85 41.62 47.27
CA PRO A 189 -11.42 41.48 46.94
C PRO A 189 -10.52 42.31 47.88
N ARG A 190 -9.23 42.50 47.53
CA ARG A 190 -8.45 43.68 47.94
C ARG A 190 -7.55 44.20 46.81
N SER A 191 -7.52 45.53 46.67
CA SER A 191 -6.62 46.32 45.84
C SER A 191 -5.42 46.81 46.69
N SER A 192 -4.37 47.50 46.22
CA SER A 192 -3.94 47.98 44.89
C SER A 192 -2.52 48.54 45.02
N SER A 193 -1.64 48.33 44.03
CA SER A 193 -0.50 49.22 43.78
C SER A 193 0.07 49.09 42.36
N VAL A 194 0.36 50.24 41.76
CA VAL A 194 1.13 50.46 40.51
C VAL A 194 2.10 51.58 40.90
N PRO A 195 3.43 51.43 40.76
CA PRO A 195 4.07 51.65 39.46
C PRO A 195 5.36 50.85 39.15
N GLY A 196 5.77 50.87 37.88
CA GLY A 196 7.20 50.80 37.50
C GLY A 196 7.62 49.65 36.58
N ALA A 197 7.87 50.00 35.30
CA ALA A 197 8.82 49.44 34.31
C ALA A 197 9.10 47.92 34.19
N PRO A 198 9.25 47.38 32.95
CA PRO A 198 9.67 46.00 32.74
C PRO A 198 11.16 45.78 33.10
N ILE A 199 11.46 44.67 33.77
CA ILE A 199 12.84 44.20 34.01
C ILE A 199 13.12 43.05 33.04
N MET A 200 14.12 43.22 32.17
CA MET A 200 14.60 42.16 31.28
C MET A 200 15.47 41.14 32.03
N PRO A 201 15.45 39.84 31.65
CA PRO A 201 16.57 38.94 31.92
C PRO A 201 17.84 39.39 31.16
N PRO A 202 19.05 38.99 31.60
CA PRO A 202 20.29 39.69 31.24
C PRO A 202 20.75 39.49 29.78
N ALA A 203 21.41 40.52 29.25
CA ALA A 203 22.02 40.48 27.92
C ALA A 203 23.30 39.62 27.88
N MET A 204 23.47 38.87 26.79
CA MET A 204 24.74 38.27 26.40
C MET A 204 25.71 39.36 25.92
N PRO A 205 27.04 39.23 26.14
CA PRO A 205 28.01 40.26 25.79
C PRO A 205 28.21 40.39 24.28
N THR A 206 28.19 41.62 23.77
CA THR A 206 28.53 41.94 22.38
C THR A 206 30.03 41.85 22.12
N PRO A 207 30.50 41.23 21.02
CA PRO A 207 31.89 41.37 20.57
C PRO A 207 32.19 42.80 20.08
N PRO A 208 33.47 43.23 20.09
CA PRO A 208 33.86 44.60 19.78
C PRO A 208 33.92 44.89 18.26
N PRO A 209 33.84 46.17 17.84
CA PRO A 209 34.02 46.57 16.44
C PRO A 209 35.49 46.66 16.02
N GLY A 210 35.79 46.15 14.83
CA GLY A 210 37.07 46.27 14.10
C GLY A 210 36.87 45.69 12.69
N ASN A 211 36.67 46.47 11.63
CA ASN A 211 37.53 47.48 11.00
C ASN A 211 38.58 46.86 10.05
N GLU A 212 38.27 46.94 8.75
CA GLU A 212 39.18 47.09 7.61
C GLU A 212 40.19 46.00 7.18
N LEU A 213 40.10 45.70 5.87
CA LEU A 213 41.21 45.58 4.90
C LEU A 213 42.24 44.42 5.00
N ARG A 214 42.36 43.72 3.85
CA ARG A 214 43.60 43.13 3.29
C ARG A 214 44.17 41.91 4.07
N GLN A 215 45.01 41.03 3.51
CA GLN A 215 45.39 40.75 2.11
C GLN A 215 45.84 39.28 1.98
N THR A 216 46.01 38.81 0.73
CA THR A 216 46.90 37.72 0.27
C THR A 216 47.50 36.72 1.27
N TYR A 217 47.36 35.43 0.97
CA TYR A 217 48.42 34.45 1.22
C TYR A 217 48.82 33.74 -0.07
N ALA A 218 50.13 33.64 -0.29
CA ALA A 218 50.79 32.87 -1.34
C ALA A 218 52.09 32.30 -0.77
N ASP A 219 52.54 31.17 -1.34
CA ASP A 219 53.82 30.49 -1.10
C ASP A 219 54.04 29.92 0.32
N LEU A 220 54.71 28.77 0.53
CA LEU A 220 55.75 28.09 -0.25
C LEU A 220 55.50 26.56 -0.39
N GLY A 221 56.05 25.94 -1.45
CA GLY A 221 55.98 24.49 -1.74
C GLY A 221 57.08 23.63 -1.06
N PRO A 222 57.72 22.62 -1.72
CA PRO A 222 57.70 22.28 -3.17
C PRO A 222 57.71 20.75 -3.54
N GLN A 223 57.93 20.45 -4.85
CA GLN A 223 58.28 19.15 -5.50
C GLN A 223 57.11 18.15 -5.75
N HIS A 224 57.03 17.42 -6.88
CA HIS A 224 57.92 17.26 -8.07
C HIS A 224 57.11 16.99 -9.39
N HIS A 225 57.79 16.93 -10.55
CA HIS A 225 57.24 16.79 -11.93
C HIS A 225 56.55 15.42 -12.21
N VAL A 226 55.79 15.15 -13.29
CA VAL A 226 55.70 15.62 -14.72
C VAL A 226 54.19 15.57 -15.14
N GLY A 227 53.62 16.28 -16.13
CA GLY A 227 54.11 17.16 -17.22
C GLY A 227 53.68 16.65 -18.62
N ASP A 228 53.63 17.40 -19.74
CA ASP A 228 53.82 18.84 -20.04
C ASP A 228 53.15 19.19 -21.43
N ASP A 229 52.88 20.49 -21.72
CA ASP A 229 52.53 21.18 -23.01
C ASP A 229 51.21 20.84 -23.78
N ILE A 230 50.60 21.69 -24.63
CA ILE A 230 51.00 22.90 -25.42
C ILE A 230 49.98 24.08 -25.29
N LEU A 231 50.41 25.32 -25.59
CA LEU A 231 49.67 26.61 -25.55
C LEU A 231 49.29 27.19 -26.92
N GLU A 232 48.24 28.03 -26.97
CA GLU A 232 48.11 29.33 -27.68
C GLU A 232 46.74 29.98 -27.31
N VAL A 233 46.45 31.30 -27.29
CA VAL A 233 47.11 32.62 -27.11
C VAL A 233 45.98 33.68 -27.28
N ALA A 234 46.11 34.88 -26.68
CA ALA A 234 45.14 36.02 -26.74
C ALA A 234 45.84 37.29 -27.33
N PRO A 235 45.51 38.60 -27.09
CA PRO A 235 44.46 39.29 -26.29
C PRO A 235 43.89 40.64 -26.89
N GLU A 236 43.30 41.51 -26.04
CA GLU A 236 43.23 43.02 -26.10
C GLU A 236 42.37 43.75 -27.19
N VAL A 237 41.92 45.03 -27.06
CA VAL A 237 41.39 45.88 -25.94
C VAL A 237 40.68 47.17 -26.51
N GLU A 238 39.94 47.92 -25.66
CA GLU A 238 39.11 49.17 -25.80
C GLU A 238 39.70 50.47 -26.47
N PRO A 239 39.12 51.72 -26.40
CA PRO A 239 37.75 52.28 -26.63
C PRO A 239 37.70 53.64 -27.44
N ILE A 240 36.51 54.20 -27.79
CA ILE A 240 36.27 55.61 -28.25
C ILE A 240 34.91 56.19 -27.68
N LEU A 241 34.72 57.53 -27.70
CA LEU A 241 33.67 58.34 -27.03
C LEU A 241 32.77 59.21 -27.99
N GLU A 242 31.85 60.00 -27.38
CA GLU A 242 31.13 61.23 -27.88
C GLU A 242 30.00 61.07 -28.93
N ASP A 243 29.03 62.00 -29.11
CA ASP A 243 28.24 62.92 -28.24
C ASP A 243 27.07 63.51 -29.09
N GLU A 244 25.97 64.00 -28.49
CA GLU A 244 25.16 65.16 -28.96
C GLU A 244 23.88 65.43 -28.12
N ARG A 245 23.29 66.63 -28.25
CA ARG A 245 22.11 67.16 -27.52
C ARG A 245 21.10 67.80 -28.48
N VAL A 246 19.87 68.13 -28.01
CA VAL A 246 19.23 69.49 -28.09
C VAL A 246 17.72 69.51 -27.68
N THR A 247 17.37 70.39 -26.71
CA THR A 247 16.07 71.07 -26.35
C THR A 247 14.67 70.40 -26.52
N GLY A 248 13.65 70.72 -25.70
CA GLY A 248 13.58 71.58 -24.51
C GLY A 248 12.16 72.10 -24.14
N GLU A 249 12.00 72.48 -22.85
CA GLU A 249 11.04 73.43 -22.20
C GLU A 249 9.49 73.34 -22.36
N GLY A 250 8.78 73.71 -21.27
CA GLY A 250 7.34 74.07 -21.24
C GLY A 250 6.63 73.73 -19.91
N ALA A 251 6.06 74.72 -19.17
CA ALA A 251 5.51 74.47 -17.83
C ALA A 251 4.36 75.40 -17.33
N ALA A 252 3.38 74.77 -16.65
CA ALA A 252 2.69 75.18 -15.40
C ALA A 252 1.56 76.26 -15.32
N VAL A 253 0.72 76.06 -14.28
CA VAL A 253 -0.21 76.97 -13.52
C VAL A 253 -1.58 77.39 -14.15
N GLY A 254 -2.67 77.26 -13.37
CA GLY A 254 -4.00 77.84 -13.67
C GLY A 254 -5.13 77.47 -12.65
N TYR A 255 -5.71 78.48 -11.99
CA TYR A 255 -6.54 78.45 -10.76
C TYR A 255 -8.07 78.16 -10.89
N GLU A 256 -8.71 77.86 -9.73
CA GLU A 256 -10.08 78.22 -9.25
C GLU A 256 -11.37 77.57 -9.87
N GLU A 257 -12.50 77.30 -9.17
CA GLU A 257 -12.81 77.04 -7.72
C GLU A 257 -14.26 76.48 -7.47
N VAL A 258 -14.55 76.00 -6.23
CA VAL A 258 -15.84 75.72 -5.48
C VAL A 258 -16.94 74.73 -5.99
N ASP A 259 -17.18 73.70 -5.15
CA ASP A 259 -18.38 72.91 -4.73
C ASP A 259 -19.84 73.28 -5.15
N PRO A 260 -20.88 72.42 -4.88
CA PRO A 260 -20.89 71.00 -4.48
C PRO A 260 -21.93 70.10 -5.22
N PHE A 261 -21.83 68.76 -5.11
CA PHE A 261 -22.95 67.83 -4.77
C PHE A 261 -22.48 66.36 -4.63
N ASP A 262 -23.22 65.58 -3.83
CA ASP A 262 -22.81 64.26 -3.32
C ASP A 262 -23.65 63.09 -3.88
N VAL A 263 -23.00 62.16 -4.62
CA VAL A 263 -23.41 60.76 -4.78
C VAL A 263 -22.16 59.89 -4.96
N ALA A 264 -21.87 59.00 -4.02
CA ALA A 264 -20.70 58.12 -4.09
C ALA A 264 -20.87 57.01 -5.17
N ALA A 265 -19.95 56.96 -6.13
CA ALA A 265 -19.87 55.89 -7.14
C ALA A 265 -19.01 54.72 -6.65
N THR A 266 -19.41 53.49 -6.99
CA THR A 266 -18.71 52.26 -6.62
C THR A 266 -17.34 52.16 -7.31
N PRO A 267 -16.23 51.84 -6.62
CA PRO A 267 -14.95 51.63 -7.27
C PRO A 267 -14.96 50.35 -8.10
N THR A 268 -14.62 50.48 -9.39
CA THR A 268 -14.35 49.35 -10.28
C THR A 268 -13.24 48.46 -9.69
N PRO A 269 -13.38 47.12 -9.68
CA PRO A 269 -12.31 46.25 -9.20
C PRO A 269 -11.07 46.43 -10.07
N ALA A 270 -9.91 46.59 -9.43
CA ALA A 270 -8.62 46.61 -10.11
C ALA A 270 -8.37 45.25 -10.82
N PRO A 271 -7.64 45.23 -11.96
CA PRO A 271 -7.29 43.98 -12.60
C PRO A 271 -6.49 43.10 -11.62
N VAL A 272 -6.90 41.84 -11.48
CA VAL A 272 -6.23 40.88 -10.59
C VAL A 272 -4.79 40.73 -11.06
N SER A 273 -3.83 41.16 -10.25
CA SER A 273 -2.42 40.91 -10.51
C SER A 273 -2.19 39.41 -10.47
N ASN A 274 -1.70 38.82 -11.57
CA ASN A 274 -1.23 37.44 -11.58
C ASN A 274 -0.17 37.31 -10.50
N GLN A 275 -0.50 36.64 -9.40
CA GLN A 275 0.51 36.24 -8.42
C GLN A 275 1.50 35.33 -9.14
N ALA A 276 2.79 35.64 -9.00
CA ALA A 276 3.82 34.83 -9.63
C ALA A 276 3.69 33.39 -9.15
N ILE A 277 3.62 32.45 -10.10
CA ILE A 277 3.67 31.01 -9.80
C ILE A 277 4.91 30.78 -8.93
N ALA A 278 4.72 30.17 -7.77
CA ALA A 278 5.85 29.82 -6.90
C ALA A 278 6.86 28.98 -7.70
N PRO A 279 8.18 29.18 -7.52
CA PRO A 279 9.17 28.38 -8.22
C PRO A 279 8.89 26.89 -7.98
N PRO A 280 9.06 26.01 -8.99
CA PRO A 280 8.86 24.58 -8.81
C PRO A 280 9.63 24.09 -7.59
N ILE A 281 8.99 23.29 -6.74
CA ILE A 281 9.70 22.55 -5.71
C ILE A 281 10.59 21.54 -6.45
N GLU A 282 11.90 21.78 -6.44
CA GLU A 282 12.88 20.84 -6.97
C GLU A 282 12.88 19.60 -6.08
N PHE A 283 12.07 18.61 -6.46
CA PHE A 283 12.23 17.26 -5.96
C PHE A 283 13.59 16.75 -6.42
N ASP A 284 14.39 16.25 -5.48
CA ASP A 284 15.60 15.47 -5.78
C ASP A 284 15.16 14.14 -6.41
N THR A 285 14.89 14.20 -7.72
CA THR A 285 14.56 13.05 -8.54
C THR A 285 15.82 12.23 -8.72
N PRO A 286 15.79 10.90 -8.46
CA PRO A 286 16.92 10.08 -8.82
C PRO A 286 17.16 10.24 -10.32
N VAL A 287 18.38 10.65 -10.70
CA VAL A 287 18.74 10.85 -12.10
C VAL A 287 18.47 9.54 -12.83
N LEU A 288 17.47 9.55 -13.72
CA LEU A 288 17.25 8.47 -14.67
C LEU A 288 18.49 8.40 -15.55
N ASP A 289 19.35 7.43 -15.28
CA ASP A 289 20.51 7.15 -16.11
C ASP A 289 20.00 6.65 -17.46
N ALA A 290 19.95 7.57 -18.43
CA ALA A 290 19.48 7.33 -19.79
C ALA A 290 20.36 6.34 -20.58
N SER A 291 21.44 5.81 -19.99
CA SER A 291 22.19 4.65 -20.51
C SER A 291 21.63 3.29 -20.06
N THR A 292 20.66 3.26 -19.12
CA THR A 292 19.84 2.06 -18.89
C THR A 292 18.74 2.03 -19.94
N PRO A 293 18.78 1.12 -20.94
CA PRO A 293 17.65 0.96 -21.85
C PRO A 293 16.45 0.52 -21.03
N ALA A 294 15.31 1.21 -21.19
CA ALA A 294 14.04 0.64 -20.78
C ALA A 294 13.86 -0.65 -21.59
N ILE A 295 13.96 -1.80 -20.92
CA ILE A 295 13.66 -3.09 -21.55
C ILE A 295 12.20 -3.01 -21.98
N PRO A 296 11.88 -3.17 -23.28
CA PRO A 296 10.50 -3.27 -23.70
C PRO A 296 9.89 -4.51 -23.05
N HIS A 297 8.88 -4.31 -22.19
CA HIS A 297 7.95 -5.37 -21.87
C HIS A 297 6.98 -5.50 -23.05
N ASP A 298 7.48 -6.03 -24.18
CA ASP A 298 6.68 -6.26 -25.39
C ASP A 298 5.61 -7.34 -25.13
N ASP A 299 5.88 -8.28 -24.21
CA ASP A 299 4.97 -9.35 -23.80
C ASP A 299 3.97 -8.88 -22.71
N VAL A 300 3.09 -7.93 -23.04
CA VAL A 300 1.85 -7.73 -22.30
C VAL A 300 0.91 -8.89 -22.63
N VAL A 301 1.04 -10.00 -21.90
CA VAL A 301 0.26 -11.22 -22.13
C VAL A 301 -1.24 -10.91 -22.08
N GLU A 302 -1.92 -10.97 -23.22
CA GLU A 302 -3.37 -10.81 -23.27
C GLU A 302 -4.04 -11.95 -22.50
N THR A 303 -5.02 -11.59 -21.66
CA THR A 303 -5.77 -12.56 -20.87
C THR A 303 -6.49 -13.53 -21.82
N PRO A 304 -6.50 -14.86 -21.57
CA PRO A 304 -7.12 -15.87 -22.42
C PRO A 304 -8.40 -15.44 -23.17
N GLY A 305 -9.47 -15.10 -22.43
CA GLY A 305 -10.75 -14.66 -23.03
C GLY A 305 -10.75 -13.30 -23.70
N ALA A 306 -9.72 -12.48 -23.50
CA ALA A 306 -9.53 -11.20 -24.20
C ALA A 306 -8.79 -11.39 -25.53
N ALA A 307 -7.84 -12.33 -25.60
CA ALA A 307 -6.97 -12.60 -26.74
C ALA A 307 -7.68 -13.23 -27.96
N GLY A 308 -9.02 -13.30 -27.95
CA GLY A 308 -9.82 -13.99 -28.97
C GLY A 308 -9.68 -15.51 -28.96
N ILE A 309 -8.91 -16.08 -28.03
CA ILE A 309 -8.91 -17.51 -27.71
C ILE A 309 -10.30 -17.82 -27.14
N ARG A 310 -11.20 -18.29 -28.00
CA ARG A 310 -12.45 -18.89 -27.52
C ARG A 310 -12.05 -20.04 -26.59
N PRO A 311 -12.63 -20.15 -25.38
CA PRO A 311 -12.38 -21.31 -24.52
C PRO A 311 -12.70 -22.56 -25.34
N LEU A 312 -11.80 -23.54 -25.33
CA LEU A 312 -11.93 -24.70 -26.23
C LEU A 312 -13.26 -25.45 -26.00
N ALA A 313 -13.72 -25.45 -24.75
CA ALA A 313 -15.02 -25.90 -24.28
C ALA A 313 -16.18 -24.97 -24.72
N ALA A 314 -16.30 -24.70 -26.02
CA ALA A 314 -17.32 -23.82 -26.59
C ALA A 314 -18.73 -24.46 -26.64
N ARG A 315 -18.89 -25.73 -26.22
CA ARG A 315 -20.17 -26.47 -26.28
C ARG A 315 -20.69 -27.03 -24.96
N LEU A 316 -19.89 -27.10 -23.89
CA LEU A 316 -20.34 -27.50 -22.57
C LEU A 316 -20.53 -26.28 -21.69
N SER A 317 -21.73 -26.09 -21.15
CA SER A 317 -22.02 -24.90 -20.34
C SER A 317 -21.41 -25.02 -18.95
N LEU A 318 -21.06 -23.88 -18.33
CA LEU A 318 -20.67 -23.84 -16.92
C LEU A 318 -21.88 -23.98 -15.97
N GLU A 319 -23.08 -24.17 -16.53
CA GLU A 319 -24.33 -24.48 -15.84
C GLU A 319 -24.67 -25.99 -15.93
N ASP A 320 -23.93 -26.78 -16.72
CA ASP A 320 -24.11 -28.23 -16.83
C ASP A 320 -23.85 -28.88 -15.45
N GLU A 321 -24.75 -29.76 -15.01
CA GLU A 321 -24.60 -30.45 -13.73
C GLU A 321 -23.33 -31.32 -13.72
N PHE A 322 -22.61 -31.33 -12.59
CA PHE A 322 -21.31 -32.03 -12.51
C PHE A 322 -21.49 -33.55 -12.57
N ASP A 323 -21.28 -34.10 -13.77
CA ASP A 323 -21.20 -35.53 -14.00
C ASP A 323 -19.87 -36.10 -13.48
N ALA A 324 -19.95 -36.75 -12.32
CA ALA A 324 -18.82 -37.42 -11.67
C ALA A 324 -18.38 -38.72 -12.38
N GLU A 325 -19.25 -39.35 -13.18
CA GLU A 325 -18.93 -40.55 -13.97
C GLU A 325 -18.16 -40.14 -15.23
N PHE A 326 -18.64 -39.12 -15.95
CA PHE A 326 -17.90 -38.53 -17.07
C PHE A 326 -16.54 -37.96 -16.64
N HIS A 327 -16.45 -37.27 -15.51
CA HIS A 327 -15.16 -36.74 -15.03
C HIS A 327 -14.20 -37.84 -14.54
N GLN A 328 -14.70 -39.02 -14.13
CA GLN A 328 -13.85 -40.18 -13.90
C GLN A 328 -13.34 -40.77 -15.22
N ILE A 329 -14.19 -40.90 -16.24
CA ILE A 329 -13.77 -41.28 -17.60
C ILE A 329 -12.69 -40.33 -18.15
N GLN A 330 -12.86 -39.01 -17.94
CA GLN A 330 -11.88 -38.00 -18.33
C GLN A 330 -10.51 -38.22 -17.66
N ARG A 331 -10.51 -38.58 -16.36
CA ARG A 331 -9.29 -38.92 -15.60
C ARG A 331 -8.62 -40.18 -16.11
N ASP A 332 -9.39 -41.22 -16.45
CA ASP A 332 -8.85 -42.50 -16.92
C ASP A 332 -8.20 -42.34 -18.31
N VAL A 333 -8.80 -41.55 -19.20
CA VAL A 333 -8.17 -41.17 -20.49
C VAL A 333 -6.98 -40.23 -20.29
N ALA A 334 -6.99 -39.34 -19.29
CA ALA A 334 -5.83 -38.51 -18.96
C ALA A 334 -4.62 -39.33 -18.47
N HIS A 335 -4.84 -40.38 -17.67
CA HIS A 335 -3.79 -41.32 -17.32
C HIS A 335 -3.19 -42.02 -18.57
N ALA A 336 -4.03 -42.43 -19.52
CA ALA A 336 -3.58 -43.04 -20.78
C ALA A 336 -2.87 -42.05 -21.73
N PHE A 337 -3.23 -40.76 -21.70
CA PHE A 337 -2.57 -39.70 -22.47
C PHE A 337 -1.12 -39.47 -22.00
N PHE A 338 -0.91 -39.37 -20.68
CA PHE A 338 0.41 -39.15 -20.08
C PHE A 338 1.30 -40.40 -20.03
N ASP A 339 0.74 -41.62 -20.15
CA ASP A 339 1.56 -42.84 -20.19
C ASP A 339 2.54 -42.82 -21.37
N GLY A 340 3.82 -43.03 -21.09
CA GLY A 340 4.93 -42.94 -22.04
C GLY A 340 5.36 -41.53 -22.49
N LEU A 341 4.71 -40.45 -22.05
CA LEU A 341 5.02 -39.08 -22.47
C LEU A 341 6.22 -38.50 -21.70
N GLY A 342 7.21 -37.94 -22.41
CA GLY A 342 8.40 -37.33 -21.80
C GLY A 342 8.27 -35.82 -21.55
N ASP A 343 9.04 -35.26 -20.60
CA ASP A 343 9.06 -33.81 -20.29
C ASP A 343 9.38 -32.93 -21.51
N GLU A 344 10.24 -33.41 -22.44
CA GLU A 344 10.59 -32.70 -23.69
C GLU A 344 9.45 -32.68 -24.73
N GLU A 345 8.43 -33.53 -24.56
CA GLU A 345 7.29 -33.63 -25.48
C GLU A 345 6.08 -32.80 -25.04
N LEU A 346 6.20 -32.06 -23.93
CA LEU A 346 5.11 -31.34 -23.29
C LEU A 346 4.80 -29.98 -23.97
N PRO A 347 3.51 -29.67 -24.25
CA PRO A 347 3.09 -28.37 -24.77
C PRO A 347 3.24 -27.26 -23.71
N LEU A 348 4.28 -26.45 -23.82
CA LEU A 348 4.53 -25.31 -22.91
C LEU A 348 4.19 -23.95 -23.52
N SER A 349 4.04 -23.85 -24.84
CA SER A 349 3.62 -22.64 -25.55
C SER A 349 2.14 -22.31 -25.25
N TYR A 350 1.83 -21.03 -25.01
CA TYR A 350 0.46 -20.54 -24.85
C TYR A 350 0.32 -19.12 -25.42
N PRO A 351 -0.60 -18.86 -26.39
CA PRO A 351 -1.42 -19.85 -27.09
C PRO A 351 -0.58 -20.93 -27.81
N PRO A 352 -1.14 -22.13 -28.05
CA PRO A 352 -0.41 -23.23 -28.68
C PRO A 352 -0.04 -22.92 -30.13
N GLU A 353 1.07 -23.49 -30.59
CA GLU A 353 1.66 -23.19 -31.91
C GLU A 353 0.88 -23.85 -33.08
N GLU A 354 1.13 -23.35 -34.31
CA GLU A 354 0.44 -23.85 -35.51
C GLU A 354 0.77 -25.33 -35.76
N GLY A 355 -0.22 -26.20 -35.55
CA GLY A 355 -0.10 -27.65 -35.68
C GLY A 355 0.03 -28.41 -34.36
N GLU A 356 0.38 -27.76 -33.25
CA GLU A 356 0.46 -28.41 -31.93
C GLU A 356 -0.88 -29.03 -31.54
N ARG A 357 -1.99 -28.29 -31.69
CA ARG A 357 -3.34 -28.79 -31.41
C ARG A 357 -3.58 -30.15 -32.09
N ALA A 358 -3.26 -30.26 -33.37
CA ALA A 358 -3.45 -31.49 -34.14
C ALA A 358 -2.52 -32.62 -33.66
N ARG A 359 -1.30 -32.32 -33.20
CA ARG A 359 -0.41 -33.33 -32.57
C ARG A 359 -1.08 -33.96 -31.34
N TYR A 360 -1.61 -33.14 -30.43
CA TYR A 360 -2.23 -33.66 -29.20
C TYR A 360 -3.64 -34.21 -29.43
N GLU A 361 -4.37 -33.77 -30.45
CA GLU A 361 -5.67 -34.33 -30.85
C GLU A 361 -5.53 -35.81 -31.25
N ASN A 362 -4.55 -36.15 -32.12
CA ASN A 362 -4.23 -37.54 -32.44
C ASN A 362 -3.79 -38.35 -31.19
N ARG A 363 -3.04 -37.74 -30.26
CA ARG A 363 -2.59 -38.41 -29.02
C ARG A 363 -3.74 -38.66 -28.04
N ILE A 364 -4.75 -37.80 -28.02
CA ILE A 364 -5.99 -37.99 -27.26
C ILE A 364 -6.86 -39.07 -27.92
N ASP A 365 -6.92 -39.12 -29.26
CA ASP A 365 -7.58 -40.22 -29.98
C ASP A 365 -7.00 -41.59 -29.60
N GLU A 366 -5.66 -41.73 -29.59
CA GLU A 366 -4.96 -42.95 -29.12
C GLU A 366 -5.32 -43.31 -27.67
N ALA A 367 -5.36 -42.32 -26.77
CA ALA A 367 -5.69 -42.53 -25.35
C ALA A 367 -7.16 -42.96 -25.16
N ILE A 368 -8.07 -42.45 -25.98
CA ILE A 368 -9.49 -42.87 -26.00
C ILE A 368 -9.62 -44.29 -26.55
N GLU A 369 -8.89 -44.65 -27.62
CA GLU A 369 -8.87 -46.01 -28.16
C GLU A 369 -8.28 -47.03 -27.16
N ALA A 370 -7.32 -46.63 -26.32
CA ALA A 370 -6.75 -47.49 -25.29
C ALA A 370 -7.68 -47.74 -24.08
N VAL A 371 -8.67 -46.87 -23.84
CA VAL A 371 -9.59 -46.94 -22.69
C VAL A 371 -11.00 -47.44 -23.07
N GLU A 372 -11.39 -47.35 -24.35
CA GLU A 372 -12.72 -47.70 -24.88
C GLU A 372 -13.92 -47.11 -24.06
N PRO A 373 -13.93 -45.80 -23.72
CA PRO A 373 -14.92 -45.23 -22.82
C PRO A 373 -16.34 -45.14 -23.42
N GLN A 374 -17.36 -45.37 -22.59
CA GLN A 374 -18.77 -45.25 -22.98
C GLN A 374 -19.32 -43.84 -22.69
N CYS A 375 -18.87 -42.84 -23.45
CA CYS A 375 -19.29 -41.44 -23.32
C CYS A 375 -19.46 -40.76 -24.69
N ASP A 376 -19.81 -39.46 -24.68
CA ASP A 376 -19.68 -38.61 -25.87
C ASP A 376 -18.18 -38.39 -26.17
N ARG A 377 -17.74 -38.88 -27.34
CA ARG A 377 -16.33 -38.81 -27.80
C ARG A 377 -15.94 -37.40 -28.24
N GLU A 378 -16.85 -36.64 -28.84
CA GLU A 378 -16.55 -35.27 -29.29
C GLU A 378 -16.39 -34.34 -28.08
N ALA A 379 -17.30 -34.44 -27.10
CA ALA A 379 -17.22 -33.68 -25.85
C ALA A 379 -15.98 -34.02 -25.02
N LEU A 380 -15.58 -35.30 -24.98
CA LEU A 380 -14.37 -35.73 -24.28
C LEU A 380 -13.10 -35.17 -24.93
N ILE A 381 -13.02 -35.15 -26.27
CA ILE A 381 -11.86 -34.57 -26.99
C ILE A 381 -11.81 -33.06 -26.81
N GLU A 382 -12.95 -32.36 -26.85
CA GLU A 382 -13.02 -30.90 -26.62
C GLU A 382 -12.47 -30.53 -25.23
N LEU A 383 -12.84 -31.29 -24.19
CA LEU A 383 -12.33 -31.11 -22.82
C LEU A 383 -10.85 -31.50 -22.69
N MET A 384 -10.46 -32.68 -23.17
CA MET A 384 -9.08 -33.17 -23.08
C MET A 384 -8.11 -32.25 -23.81
N LEU A 385 -8.49 -31.67 -24.96
CA LEU A 385 -7.68 -30.65 -25.63
C LEU A 385 -7.60 -29.35 -24.81
N SER A 386 -8.67 -28.92 -24.14
CA SER A 386 -8.62 -27.69 -23.33
C SER A 386 -7.64 -27.80 -22.15
N GLU A 387 -7.52 -28.98 -21.52
CA GLU A 387 -6.48 -29.25 -20.52
C GLU A 387 -5.09 -29.50 -21.17
N ALA A 388 -5.04 -30.22 -22.31
CA ALA A 388 -3.79 -30.59 -22.96
C ALA A 388 -3.06 -29.43 -23.64
N VAL A 389 -3.73 -28.40 -24.16
CA VAL A 389 -3.08 -27.21 -24.76
C VAL A 389 -3.55 -25.86 -24.22
N GLY A 390 -4.67 -25.79 -23.50
CA GLY A 390 -5.21 -24.56 -22.93
C GLY A 390 -4.75 -24.31 -21.48
N LEU A 391 -5.53 -23.56 -20.70
CA LEU A 391 -5.45 -23.55 -19.23
C LEU A 391 -6.49 -24.49 -18.57
N GLY A 392 -7.12 -25.37 -19.35
CA GLY A 392 -8.13 -26.31 -18.87
C GLY A 392 -9.37 -25.61 -18.30
N PRO A 393 -9.98 -26.12 -17.21
CA PRO A 393 -11.19 -25.55 -16.64
C PRO A 393 -11.03 -24.11 -16.13
N VAL A 394 -9.79 -23.62 -15.99
CA VAL A 394 -9.52 -22.23 -15.58
C VAL A 394 -9.97 -21.22 -16.65
N GLU A 395 -9.95 -21.57 -17.94
CA GLU A 395 -10.36 -20.65 -19.02
C GLU A 395 -11.83 -20.21 -18.85
N GLY A 396 -12.75 -21.16 -18.66
CA GLY A 396 -14.17 -20.83 -18.44
C GLY A 396 -14.42 -19.96 -17.20
N TYR A 397 -13.63 -20.11 -16.14
CA TYR A 397 -13.72 -19.26 -14.94
C TYR A 397 -13.05 -17.88 -15.13
N LEU A 398 -12.07 -17.77 -16.03
CA LEU A 398 -11.51 -16.48 -16.47
C LEU A 398 -12.52 -15.70 -17.32
N ASP A 399 -13.36 -16.38 -18.10
CA ASP A 399 -14.37 -15.73 -18.95
C ASP A 399 -15.62 -15.32 -18.15
N ASP A 400 -16.05 -16.13 -17.18
CA ASP A 400 -17.26 -15.90 -16.37
C ASP A 400 -17.24 -14.55 -15.61
N PRO A 401 -18.11 -13.57 -15.96
CA PRO A 401 -18.09 -12.25 -15.34
C PRO A 401 -18.58 -12.23 -13.88
N GLU A 402 -19.22 -13.29 -13.38
CA GLU A 402 -19.59 -13.40 -11.96
C GLU A 402 -18.42 -13.87 -11.06
N VAL A 403 -17.38 -14.46 -11.66
CA VAL A 403 -16.17 -14.90 -10.95
C VAL A 403 -15.23 -13.72 -10.70
N GLN A 404 -14.97 -13.48 -9.41
CA GLN A 404 -14.11 -12.41 -8.91
C GLN A 404 -12.68 -12.91 -8.64
N ALA A 405 -12.52 -14.21 -8.31
CA ALA A 405 -11.24 -14.86 -8.08
C ALA A 405 -11.37 -16.39 -8.21
N ILE A 406 -10.28 -17.07 -8.53
CA ILE A 406 -10.18 -18.53 -8.67
C ILE A 406 -9.01 -19.00 -7.79
N TYR A 407 -9.25 -20.03 -6.98
CA TYR A 407 -8.25 -20.64 -6.10
C TYR A 407 -8.10 -22.11 -6.47
N VAL A 408 -7.03 -22.45 -7.19
CA VAL A 408 -6.67 -23.84 -7.49
C VAL A 408 -5.74 -24.30 -6.37
N ASN A 409 -6.32 -24.96 -5.36
CA ASN A 409 -5.58 -25.45 -4.19
C ASN A 409 -4.94 -26.82 -4.43
N ARG A 410 -5.42 -27.52 -5.46
CA ARG A 410 -4.92 -28.76 -6.05
C ARG A 410 -5.66 -28.99 -7.38
N TYR A 411 -5.19 -29.90 -8.22
CA TYR A 411 -5.79 -30.20 -9.53
C TYR A 411 -7.30 -30.51 -9.44
N ASP A 412 -7.72 -31.28 -8.44
CA ASP A 412 -9.11 -31.67 -8.14
C ASP A 412 -9.86 -30.69 -7.19
N LYS A 413 -9.24 -29.56 -6.80
CA LYS A 413 -9.74 -28.64 -5.75
C LYS A 413 -9.69 -27.18 -6.17
N ILE A 414 -10.56 -26.82 -7.11
CA ILE A 414 -10.81 -25.43 -7.51
C ILE A 414 -11.95 -24.84 -6.67
N VAL A 415 -11.74 -23.62 -6.15
CA VAL A 415 -12.73 -22.83 -5.41
C VAL A 415 -12.86 -21.47 -6.07
N LEU A 416 -14.09 -21.05 -6.38
CA LEU A 416 -14.38 -19.76 -7.00
C LEU A 416 -14.84 -18.76 -5.94
N ARG A 417 -14.61 -17.47 -6.21
CA ARG A 417 -15.26 -16.36 -5.49
C ARG A 417 -16.34 -15.76 -6.39
N ARG A 418 -17.61 -16.07 -6.13
CA ARG A 418 -18.78 -15.45 -6.80
C ARG A 418 -19.61 -14.68 -5.78
N ALA A 419 -20.06 -13.47 -6.13
CA ALA A 419 -20.83 -12.58 -5.25
C ALA A 419 -20.25 -12.44 -3.80
N GLY A 420 -18.93 -12.29 -3.69
CA GLY A 420 -18.20 -12.19 -2.41
C GLY A 420 -18.04 -13.49 -1.61
N LYS A 421 -18.76 -14.57 -1.96
CA LYS A 421 -18.73 -15.86 -1.28
C LYS A 421 -17.75 -16.82 -1.96
N LEU A 422 -17.19 -17.75 -1.18
CA LEU A 422 -16.45 -18.88 -1.71
C LEU A 422 -17.41 -20.03 -2.03
N VAL A 423 -17.29 -20.59 -3.24
CA VAL A 423 -18.04 -21.75 -3.71
C VAL A 423 -17.09 -22.76 -4.35
N VAL A 424 -17.35 -24.06 -4.21
CA VAL A 424 -16.57 -25.09 -4.92
C VAL A 424 -16.88 -24.96 -6.42
N ALA A 425 -15.86 -25.04 -7.27
CA ALA A 425 -16.04 -24.98 -8.72
C ALA A 425 -16.75 -26.25 -9.23
N PRO A 426 -17.63 -26.15 -10.25
CA PRO A 426 -18.35 -27.33 -10.77
C PRO A 426 -17.44 -28.31 -11.53
N ARG A 427 -16.28 -27.88 -12.04
CA ARG A 427 -15.27 -28.74 -12.66
C ARG A 427 -13.87 -28.40 -12.14
N ALA A 428 -12.98 -29.37 -12.22
CA ALA A 428 -11.58 -29.29 -11.82
C ALA A 428 -10.74 -30.06 -12.87
N PHE A 429 -9.40 -29.98 -12.80
CA PHE A 429 -8.55 -30.68 -13.75
C PHE A 429 -8.72 -32.19 -13.62
N SER A 430 -8.66 -32.93 -14.73
CA SER A 430 -8.70 -34.39 -14.73
C SER A 430 -7.46 -35.03 -14.08
N HIS A 431 -6.29 -34.44 -14.30
CA HIS A 431 -4.98 -34.97 -13.92
C HIS A 431 -4.06 -33.90 -13.29
N PRO A 432 -3.20 -34.22 -12.31
CA PRO A 432 -2.25 -33.26 -11.74
C PRO A 432 -1.32 -32.62 -12.78
N ASP A 433 -0.88 -33.36 -13.79
CA ASP A 433 0.09 -32.84 -14.75
C ASP A 433 -0.51 -31.83 -15.73
N PHE A 434 -1.83 -31.84 -15.98
CA PHE A 434 -2.48 -30.73 -16.70
C PHE A 434 -2.47 -29.42 -15.91
N LEU A 435 -2.56 -29.47 -14.58
CA LEU A 435 -2.34 -28.29 -13.74
C LEU A 435 -0.86 -27.87 -13.77
N THR A 436 0.09 -28.82 -13.76
CA THR A 436 1.52 -28.51 -13.94
C THR A 436 1.79 -27.83 -15.28
N LEU A 437 1.16 -28.28 -16.36
CA LEU A 437 1.25 -27.65 -17.69
C LEU A 437 0.63 -26.26 -17.70
N ALA A 438 -0.59 -26.08 -17.18
CA ALA A 438 -1.22 -24.76 -17.08
C ALA A 438 -0.39 -23.77 -16.24
N ALA A 439 0.23 -24.23 -15.14
CA ALA A 439 1.13 -23.41 -14.33
C ALA A 439 2.43 -23.05 -15.07
N ARG A 440 3.07 -24.01 -15.77
CA ARG A 440 4.27 -23.76 -16.60
C ARG A 440 3.97 -22.77 -17.74
N ARG A 441 2.84 -22.93 -18.45
CA ARG A 441 2.37 -22.00 -19.52
C ARG A 441 2.23 -20.56 -19.02
N LEU A 442 1.66 -20.38 -17.83
CA LEU A 442 1.47 -19.06 -17.24
C LEU A 442 2.76 -18.39 -16.78
N LEU A 443 3.71 -19.16 -16.24
CA LEU A 443 5.04 -18.63 -15.86
C LEU A 443 5.90 -18.25 -17.07
N GLY A 444 5.66 -18.89 -18.22
CA GLY A 444 6.46 -18.73 -19.43
C GLY A 444 7.86 -19.34 -19.34
N PRO A 445 8.71 -19.12 -20.35
CA PRO A 445 10.10 -19.59 -20.34
C PRO A 445 10.98 -18.73 -19.42
N GLN A 446 11.12 -19.15 -18.15
CA GLN A 446 12.02 -18.53 -17.18
C GLN A 446 13.29 -19.36 -16.92
N ASP A 447 14.46 -18.72 -17.01
CA ASP A 447 15.75 -19.30 -16.65
C ASP A 447 15.89 -19.46 -15.12
N GLY A 448 15.45 -20.61 -14.63
CA GLY A 448 15.46 -20.95 -13.20
C GLY A 448 14.16 -20.55 -12.50
N LEU A 449 13.22 -21.49 -12.42
CA LEU A 449 11.92 -21.29 -11.78
C LEU A 449 12.07 -20.84 -10.33
N SER A 450 11.72 -19.57 -10.06
CA SER A 450 11.37 -19.16 -8.71
C SER A 450 10.16 -19.99 -8.25
N PRO A 451 10.21 -20.66 -7.09
CA PRO A 451 9.15 -21.58 -6.68
C PRO A 451 7.84 -20.87 -6.26
N SER A 452 7.81 -19.53 -6.32
CA SER A 452 6.64 -18.68 -6.17
C SER A 452 6.82 -17.42 -7.03
N ASP A 453 5.82 -17.00 -7.79
CA ASP A 453 5.88 -15.83 -8.69
C ASP A 453 4.49 -15.18 -8.95
N GLU A 454 4.43 -13.94 -9.44
CA GLU A 454 3.20 -13.20 -9.81
C GLU A 454 3.15 -12.85 -11.30
N VAL A 455 2.37 -13.62 -12.06
CA VAL A 455 2.06 -13.35 -13.48
C VAL A 455 0.95 -12.29 -13.57
N ARG A 456 1.06 -11.34 -14.51
CA ARG A 456 0.07 -10.28 -14.76
C ARG A 456 -0.37 -10.31 -16.22
N PHE A 457 -1.68 -10.30 -16.46
CA PHE A 457 -2.26 -10.18 -17.79
C PHE A 457 -2.65 -8.73 -18.14
N GLY A 458 -2.72 -8.41 -19.43
CA GLY A 458 -3.06 -7.08 -19.94
C GLY A 458 -4.44 -6.55 -19.55
N ASP A 459 -5.40 -7.39 -19.17
CA ASP A 459 -6.71 -6.93 -18.67
C ASP A 459 -6.69 -6.44 -17.22
N GLY A 460 -5.61 -6.72 -16.47
CA GLY A 460 -5.47 -6.46 -15.03
C GLY A 460 -5.67 -7.69 -14.13
N THR A 461 -5.93 -8.87 -14.71
CA THR A 461 -5.97 -10.14 -13.96
C THR A 461 -4.56 -10.53 -13.52
N ARG A 462 -4.44 -11.05 -12.29
CA ARG A 462 -3.17 -11.55 -11.70
C ARG A 462 -3.26 -13.03 -11.44
N VAL A 463 -2.15 -13.74 -11.56
CA VAL A 463 -1.98 -15.11 -11.06
C VAL A 463 -0.76 -15.17 -10.17
N HIS A 464 -0.98 -15.41 -8.87
CA HIS A 464 0.11 -15.84 -7.99
C HIS A 464 0.23 -17.35 -8.08
N ILE A 465 1.41 -17.84 -8.49
CA ILE A 465 1.71 -19.24 -8.76
C ILE A 465 2.70 -19.73 -7.71
N VAL A 466 2.45 -20.90 -7.11
CA VAL A 466 3.41 -21.59 -6.23
C VAL A 466 3.64 -22.99 -6.79
N MET A 467 4.92 -23.33 -7.02
CA MET A 467 5.33 -24.61 -7.59
C MET A 467 5.89 -25.55 -6.51
N PRO A 468 5.93 -26.86 -6.75
CA PRO A 468 6.77 -27.78 -5.98
C PRO A 468 8.24 -27.30 -6.02
N PRO A 469 9.02 -27.43 -4.91
CA PRO A 469 8.68 -28.15 -3.68
C PRO A 469 7.93 -27.33 -2.62
N LEU A 470 7.64 -26.03 -2.85
CA LEU A 470 6.87 -25.22 -1.88
C LEU A 470 5.40 -25.66 -1.82
N ALA A 471 4.81 -25.96 -2.98
CA ALA A 471 3.49 -26.56 -3.09
C ALA A 471 3.60 -28.10 -3.08
N VAL A 472 3.35 -28.71 -1.91
CA VAL A 472 3.63 -30.14 -1.64
C VAL A 472 2.69 -31.09 -2.42
N ASP A 473 1.44 -30.70 -2.61
CA ASP A 473 0.36 -31.50 -3.24
C ASP A 473 0.28 -31.29 -4.78
N GLY A 474 1.34 -30.72 -5.38
CA GLY A 474 1.33 -30.16 -6.75
C GLY A 474 1.13 -28.63 -6.75
N PRO A 475 1.17 -27.97 -7.92
CA PRO A 475 1.09 -26.51 -8.01
C PRO A 475 -0.17 -25.90 -7.40
N VAL A 476 -0.07 -24.65 -6.96
CA VAL A 476 -1.18 -23.85 -6.42
C VAL A 476 -1.30 -22.53 -7.18
N LEU A 477 -2.51 -22.18 -7.63
CA LEU A 477 -2.80 -20.94 -8.34
C LEU A 477 -3.80 -20.09 -7.55
N THR A 478 -3.48 -18.82 -7.33
CA THR A 478 -4.42 -17.80 -6.85
C THR A 478 -4.60 -16.75 -7.93
N ILE A 479 -5.73 -16.82 -8.63
CA ILE A 479 -6.10 -15.90 -9.71
C ILE A 479 -7.03 -14.84 -9.15
N ARG A 480 -6.74 -13.56 -9.40
CA ARG A 480 -7.58 -12.41 -9.02
C ARG A 480 -7.93 -11.62 -10.27
N LYS A 481 -9.22 -11.60 -10.64
CA LYS A 481 -9.73 -10.83 -11.77
C LYS A 481 -9.92 -9.36 -11.36
N PRO A 482 -9.80 -8.39 -12.28
CA PRO A 482 -10.00 -6.98 -11.97
C PRO A 482 -11.48 -6.71 -11.67
N ASN A 483 -11.79 -6.20 -10.48
CA ASN A 483 -13.16 -5.79 -10.16
C ASN A 483 -13.49 -4.46 -10.86
N ARG A 484 -13.90 -4.55 -12.14
CA ARG A 484 -14.27 -3.38 -12.96
C ARG A 484 -15.60 -2.73 -12.55
N TYR A 485 -16.43 -3.38 -11.72
CA TYR A 485 -17.66 -2.74 -11.21
C TYR A 485 -17.33 -1.75 -10.09
N GLN A 486 -17.50 -0.47 -10.41
CA GLN A 486 -17.39 0.63 -9.47
C GLN A 486 -18.76 1.32 -9.32
N PRO A 487 -19.41 1.27 -8.14
CA PRO A 487 -20.68 1.96 -7.94
C PRO A 487 -20.48 3.48 -7.98
N SER A 488 -21.46 4.21 -8.51
CA SER A 488 -21.53 5.66 -8.37
C SER A 488 -21.94 6.08 -6.95
N LEU A 489 -21.71 7.34 -6.56
CA LEU A 489 -22.22 7.89 -5.30
C LEU A 489 -23.74 7.70 -5.13
N LYS A 490 -24.50 7.74 -6.23
CA LYS A 490 -25.95 7.51 -6.23
C LYS A 490 -26.30 6.06 -5.90
N GLU A 491 -25.55 5.09 -6.41
CA GLU A 491 -25.73 3.67 -6.10
C GLU A 491 -25.31 3.37 -4.66
N LEU A 492 -24.21 3.94 -4.18
CA LEU A 492 -23.81 3.85 -2.77
C LEU A 492 -24.86 4.44 -1.82
N ALA A 493 -25.49 5.55 -2.19
CA ALA A 493 -26.60 6.13 -1.42
C ALA A 493 -27.85 5.22 -1.44
N ALA A 494 -28.20 4.64 -2.60
CA ALA A 494 -29.30 3.69 -2.72
C ALA A 494 -29.06 2.38 -1.95
N GLN A 495 -27.79 1.99 -1.75
CA GLN A 495 -27.36 0.87 -0.90
C GLN A 495 -27.29 1.22 0.60
N GLY A 496 -27.63 2.45 0.99
CA GLY A 496 -27.61 2.89 2.39
C GLY A 496 -26.22 3.14 2.98
N ALA A 497 -25.16 3.19 2.16
CA ALA A 497 -23.82 3.52 2.61
C ALA A 497 -23.68 5.01 3.00
N MET A 498 -24.55 5.87 2.47
CA MET A 498 -24.68 7.28 2.80
C MET A 498 -26.10 7.79 2.49
N SER A 499 -26.48 8.97 3.01
CA SER A 499 -27.71 9.64 2.56
C SER A 499 -27.53 10.27 1.17
N ALA A 500 -28.63 10.53 0.46
CA ALA A 500 -28.58 11.24 -0.83
C ALA A 500 -28.00 12.66 -0.71
N GLY A 501 -28.21 13.34 0.42
CA GLY A 501 -27.60 14.64 0.71
C GLY A 501 -26.07 14.55 0.90
N ILE A 502 -25.58 13.49 1.55
CA ILE A 502 -24.13 13.23 1.67
C ILE A 502 -23.52 12.91 0.29
N ALA A 503 -24.22 12.15 -0.55
CA ALA A 503 -23.75 11.87 -1.91
C ALA A 503 -23.65 13.14 -2.77
N GLU A 504 -24.62 14.04 -2.68
CA GLU A 504 -24.57 15.35 -3.34
C GLU A 504 -23.47 16.25 -2.75
N PHE A 505 -23.32 16.30 -1.43
CA PHE A 505 -22.23 17.02 -0.77
C PHE A 505 -20.86 16.58 -1.26
N LEU A 506 -20.60 15.27 -1.29
CA LEU A 506 -19.34 14.70 -1.78
C LEU A 506 -19.14 14.96 -3.28
N ARG A 507 -20.22 14.94 -4.09
CA ARG A 507 -20.15 15.34 -5.49
C ARG A 507 -19.67 16.79 -5.63
N ARG A 508 -20.28 17.72 -4.88
CA ARG A 508 -19.90 19.14 -4.89
C ARG A 508 -18.48 19.38 -4.38
N ALA A 509 -18.00 18.59 -3.41
CA ALA A 509 -16.63 18.67 -2.95
C ALA A 509 -15.60 18.33 -4.04
N VAL A 510 -15.82 17.26 -4.81
CA VAL A 510 -14.93 16.85 -5.91
C VAL A 510 -15.00 17.84 -7.09
N GLU A 511 -16.20 18.32 -7.43
CA GLU A 511 -16.41 19.37 -8.44
C GLU A 511 -15.69 20.67 -8.06
N ALA A 512 -15.78 21.08 -6.79
CA ALA A 512 -15.08 22.25 -6.23
C ALA A 512 -13.59 22.01 -5.95
N GLY A 513 -13.03 20.84 -6.29
CA GLY A 513 -11.61 20.53 -6.14
C GLY A 513 -11.11 20.48 -4.70
N ARG A 514 -11.93 20.04 -3.76
CA ARG A 514 -11.52 19.86 -2.37
C ARG A 514 -10.82 18.52 -2.17
N SER A 515 -9.63 18.55 -1.59
CA SER A 515 -8.80 17.34 -1.37
C SER A 515 -9.42 16.46 -0.28
N ILE A 516 -9.58 15.16 -0.54
CA ILE A 516 -10.32 14.22 0.34
C ILE A 516 -9.43 13.07 0.81
N VAL A 517 -9.30 12.92 2.13
CA VAL A 517 -8.73 11.72 2.77
C VAL A 517 -9.87 10.76 3.14
N ILE A 518 -9.78 9.52 2.68
CA ILE A 518 -10.76 8.47 2.99
C ILE A 518 -10.14 7.51 4.02
N ALA A 519 -10.73 7.46 5.21
CA ALA A 519 -10.24 6.67 6.33
C ALA A 519 -11.16 5.48 6.62
N GLY A 520 -10.61 4.40 7.15
CA GLY A 520 -11.41 3.28 7.68
C GLY A 520 -10.57 2.04 8.04
N PRO A 521 -11.17 1.02 8.68
CA PRO A 521 -10.53 -0.27 8.89
C PRO A 521 -10.33 -1.04 7.57
N THR A 522 -9.66 -2.20 7.63
CA THR A 522 -9.51 -3.10 6.47
C THR A 522 -10.88 -3.53 5.96
N SER A 523 -11.03 -3.62 4.63
CA SER A 523 -12.28 -3.99 3.94
C SER A 523 -13.48 -3.06 4.21
N SER A 524 -13.28 -1.83 4.68
CA SER A 524 -14.35 -0.84 4.94
C SER A 524 -14.87 -0.08 3.72
N GLY A 525 -14.60 -0.56 2.49
CA GLY A 525 -15.07 0.09 1.26
C GLY A 525 -14.30 1.36 0.85
N LYS A 526 -13.11 1.64 1.42
CA LYS A 526 -12.31 2.85 1.11
C LYS A 526 -12.10 3.06 -0.40
N THR A 527 -11.50 2.08 -1.07
CA THR A 527 -11.28 2.02 -2.53
C THR A 527 -12.58 2.09 -3.32
N THR A 528 -13.68 1.54 -2.78
CA THR A 528 -15.01 1.59 -3.40
C THR A 528 -15.60 3.00 -3.40
N LEU A 529 -15.46 3.74 -2.30
CA LEU A 529 -15.81 5.17 -2.28
C LEU A 529 -14.84 6.00 -3.12
N LEU A 530 -13.54 5.70 -3.09
CA LEU A 530 -12.54 6.38 -3.91
C LEU A 530 -12.91 6.29 -5.40
N GLY A 531 -13.23 5.09 -5.91
CA GLY A 531 -13.73 4.88 -7.28
C GLY A 531 -15.06 5.58 -7.57
N ALA A 532 -15.96 5.68 -6.59
CA ALA A 532 -17.19 6.46 -6.75
C ALA A 532 -16.90 7.98 -6.89
N LEU A 533 -15.83 8.48 -6.28
CA LEU A 533 -15.38 9.87 -6.33
C LEU A 533 -14.51 10.18 -7.56
N THR A 534 -13.65 9.26 -8.02
CA THR A 534 -12.88 9.45 -9.27
C THR A 534 -13.80 9.64 -10.47
N ARG A 535 -14.94 8.93 -10.50
CA ARG A 535 -15.99 9.07 -11.53
C ARG A 535 -16.76 10.41 -11.49
N VAL A 536 -16.55 11.25 -10.47
CA VAL A 536 -17.07 12.63 -10.40
C VAL A 536 -16.06 13.66 -10.89
N VAL A 537 -14.76 13.32 -10.93
CA VAL A 537 -13.71 14.24 -11.42
C VAL A 537 -14.04 14.64 -12.86
N PRO A 538 -14.05 15.95 -13.21
CA PRO A 538 -14.40 16.39 -14.56
C PRO A 538 -13.55 15.71 -15.64
N GLN A 539 -14.17 15.23 -16.72
CA GLN A 539 -13.48 14.51 -17.80
C GLN A 539 -12.43 15.33 -18.57
N SER A 540 -12.41 16.65 -18.38
CA SER A 540 -11.36 17.55 -18.88
C SER A 540 -10.11 17.59 -17.98
N ALA A 541 -10.19 17.07 -16.75
CA ALA A 541 -9.10 17.10 -15.80
C ALA A 541 -8.12 15.94 -16.05
N ARG A 542 -6.83 16.22 -15.93
CA ARG A 542 -5.78 15.19 -15.99
C ARG A 542 -5.59 14.53 -14.63
N LEU A 543 -6.16 13.34 -14.47
CA LEU A 543 -6.17 12.56 -13.23
C LEU A 543 -5.24 11.35 -13.35
N ILE A 544 -4.24 11.23 -12.46
CA ILE A 544 -3.45 10.00 -12.31
C ILE A 544 -3.90 9.27 -11.05
N ALA A 545 -4.22 7.98 -11.17
CA ALA A 545 -4.31 7.07 -10.03
C ALA A 545 -3.01 6.27 -9.84
N ILE A 546 -2.65 6.04 -8.59
CA ILE A 546 -1.50 5.23 -8.16
C ILE A 546 -2.04 4.17 -7.21
N GLU A 547 -1.86 2.90 -7.57
CA GLU A 547 -2.46 1.76 -6.90
C GLU A 547 -1.41 0.69 -6.57
N GLU A 548 -1.56 0.02 -5.42
CA GLU A 548 -0.74 -1.19 -5.13
C GLU A 548 -1.14 -2.34 -6.07
N HIS A 549 -2.43 -2.39 -6.42
CA HIS A 549 -3.04 -3.28 -7.41
C HIS A 549 -4.11 -2.49 -8.16
N SER A 550 -4.12 -2.46 -9.49
CA SER A 550 -5.15 -1.77 -10.27
C SER A 550 -6.56 -2.31 -9.97
N THR A 551 -7.40 -1.45 -9.43
CA THR A 551 -8.82 -1.66 -9.12
C THR A 551 -9.70 -0.50 -9.58
N LEU A 552 -9.12 0.68 -9.85
CA LEU A 552 -9.88 1.84 -10.29
C LEU A 552 -10.23 1.75 -11.78
N SER A 553 -11.49 2.00 -12.15
CA SER A 553 -11.88 2.17 -13.56
C SER A 553 -11.79 3.65 -13.92
N MET A 554 -11.19 3.94 -15.06
CA MET A 554 -10.86 5.30 -15.48
C MET A 554 -11.03 5.37 -17.00
N ASP A 555 -12.19 5.88 -17.43
CA ASP A 555 -12.63 5.82 -18.83
C ASP A 555 -12.34 7.13 -19.58
N ALA A 556 -11.78 8.14 -18.90
CA ALA A 556 -11.50 9.46 -19.46
C ALA A 556 -10.15 9.44 -20.24
N PRO A 557 -10.08 9.97 -21.48
CA PRO A 557 -8.82 10.00 -22.26
C PRO A 557 -7.68 10.80 -21.61
N THR A 558 -7.99 11.65 -20.62
CA THR A 558 -7.03 12.43 -19.81
C THR A 558 -6.54 11.68 -18.57
N SER A 559 -7.04 10.46 -18.32
CA SER A 559 -6.75 9.71 -17.10
C SER A 559 -5.73 8.60 -17.31
N LEU A 560 -4.90 8.35 -16.28
CA LEU A 560 -3.86 7.32 -16.30
C LEU A 560 -3.87 6.55 -14.99
N ARG A 561 -3.49 5.27 -15.03
CA ARG A 561 -3.20 4.44 -13.86
C ARG A 561 -1.72 4.08 -13.84
N LEU A 562 -1.12 4.12 -12.65
CA LEU A 562 0.21 3.62 -12.34
C LEU A 562 0.07 2.56 -11.26
N GLU A 563 0.72 1.42 -11.44
CA GLU A 563 0.61 0.28 -10.52
C GLU A 563 1.96 -0.12 -9.94
N ALA A 564 2.01 -0.36 -8.64
CA ALA A 564 3.22 -0.80 -7.96
C ALA A 564 3.74 -2.16 -8.50
N ASN A 565 5.06 -2.22 -8.65
CA ASN A 565 5.79 -3.47 -8.77
C ASN A 565 7.04 -3.41 -7.88
N PRO A 566 6.90 -3.65 -6.56
CA PRO A 566 8.00 -3.55 -5.60
C PRO A 566 9.15 -4.52 -5.87
N ALA A 567 8.90 -5.67 -6.52
CA ALA A 567 9.93 -6.63 -6.90
C ALA A 567 10.94 -6.05 -7.90
N HIS A 568 10.52 -5.07 -8.70
CA HIS A 568 11.37 -4.33 -9.65
C HIS A 568 11.73 -2.92 -9.14
N GLY A 569 11.50 -2.62 -7.85
CA GLY A 569 11.79 -1.34 -7.22
C GLY A 569 10.77 -0.22 -7.50
N PHE A 570 9.68 -0.50 -8.21
CA PHE A 570 8.63 0.47 -8.54
C PHE A 570 7.58 0.53 -7.41
N ASP A 571 7.95 1.15 -6.28
CA ASP A 571 7.05 1.33 -5.14
C ASP A 571 6.08 2.52 -5.31
N MET A 572 5.14 2.66 -4.35
CA MET A 572 4.13 3.72 -4.35
C MET A 572 4.73 5.13 -4.34
N ARG A 573 5.92 5.31 -3.75
CA ARG A 573 6.61 6.62 -3.65
C ARG A 573 7.33 6.97 -4.94
N TYR A 574 7.97 5.99 -5.56
CA TYR A 574 8.55 6.11 -6.90
C TYR A 574 7.46 6.53 -7.89
N LEU A 575 6.34 5.80 -7.94
CA LEU A 575 5.24 6.09 -8.85
C LEU A 575 4.57 7.44 -8.59
N LEU A 576 4.48 7.87 -7.33
CA LEU A 576 3.97 9.20 -6.98
C LEU A 576 4.88 10.32 -7.47
N ARG A 577 6.21 10.18 -7.33
CA ARG A 577 7.18 11.13 -7.88
C ARG A 577 7.14 11.16 -9.41
N SER A 578 7.04 10.00 -10.06
CA SER A 578 6.82 9.91 -11.51
C SER A 578 5.50 10.56 -11.92
N ALA A 579 4.41 10.36 -11.17
CA ALA A 579 3.10 10.95 -11.45
C ALA A 579 3.15 12.48 -11.41
N ILE A 580 3.79 13.07 -10.38
CA ILE A 580 3.98 14.52 -10.25
C ILE A 580 4.74 15.09 -11.46
N ALA A 581 5.81 14.42 -11.89
CA ALA A 581 6.62 14.82 -13.05
C ALA A 581 5.84 14.76 -14.39
N MET A 582 4.74 14.01 -14.47
CA MET A 582 3.87 13.99 -15.65
C MET A 582 2.89 15.18 -15.74
N HIS A 583 2.92 16.13 -14.80
CA HIS A 583 1.97 17.25 -14.66
C HIS A 583 0.50 16.79 -14.56
N PRO A 584 0.08 16.18 -13.43
CA PRO A 584 -1.31 15.90 -13.14
C PRO A 584 -2.03 17.16 -12.64
N GLN A 585 -3.35 17.22 -12.78
CA GLN A 585 -4.20 18.20 -12.10
C GLN A 585 -4.84 17.61 -10.84
N ARG A 586 -5.01 16.28 -10.81
CA ARG A 586 -5.48 15.51 -9.66
C ARG A 586 -4.60 14.26 -9.51
N ILE A 587 -4.25 13.88 -8.29
CA ILE A 587 -3.61 12.61 -7.96
C ILE A 587 -4.56 11.80 -7.07
N VAL A 588 -4.68 10.51 -7.35
CA VAL A 588 -5.39 9.53 -6.53
C VAL A 588 -4.38 8.48 -6.04
N LEU A 589 -4.41 8.17 -4.75
CA LEU A 589 -3.51 7.19 -4.11
C LEU A 589 -4.36 6.18 -3.34
N ASP A 590 -4.50 4.95 -3.86
CA ASP A 590 -5.49 3.99 -3.32
C ASP A 590 -5.22 3.60 -1.86
N GLU A 591 -3.97 3.29 -1.50
CA GLU A 591 -3.62 3.15 -0.09
C GLU A 591 -2.26 3.77 0.25
N CYS A 592 -2.26 4.68 1.20
CA CYS A 592 -1.07 5.29 1.78
C CYS A 592 -0.66 4.54 3.06
N ARG A 593 0.57 4.04 3.08
CA ARG A 593 1.14 3.20 4.15
C ARG A 593 2.56 3.61 4.59
N GLY A 594 3.21 4.54 3.89
CA GLY A 594 4.62 4.87 4.09
C GLY A 594 4.98 6.32 3.74
N SER A 595 6.26 6.53 3.38
CA SER A 595 6.84 7.86 3.17
C SER A 595 6.32 8.62 1.94
N GLU A 596 5.57 7.96 1.04
CA GLU A 596 4.81 8.60 -0.04
C GLU A 596 3.76 9.60 0.46
N ALA A 597 3.31 9.45 1.71
CA ALA A 597 2.45 10.43 2.39
C ALA A 597 2.96 11.87 2.24
N TYR A 598 4.26 12.10 2.41
CA TYR A 598 4.83 13.45 2.37
C TYR A 598 4.84 14.04 0.96
N ASP A 599 5.23 13.25 -0.04
CA ASP A 599 5.25 13.68 -1.43
C ASP A 599 3.81 13.96 -1.93
N TRP A 600 2.79 13.22 -1.43
CA TRP A 600 1.38 13.49 -1.73
C TRP A 600 0.89 14.77 -1.07
N VAL A 601 1.18 14.97 0.22
CA VAL A 601 0.81 16.18 0.97
C VAL A 601 1.41 17.42 0.30
N THR A 602 2.67 17.33 -0.11
CA THR A 602 3.34 18.40 -0.86
C THR A 602 2.67 18.69 -2.20
N ALA A 603 2.38 17.66 -3.02
CA ALA A 603 1.69 17.86 -4.29
C ALA A 603 0.27 18.45 -4.13
N ALA A 604 -0.49 17.95 -3.17
CA ALA A 604 -1.84 18.43 -2.86
C ALA A 604 -1.86 19.89 -2.33
N ALA A 605 -0.79 20.34 -1.68
CA ALA A 605 -0.58 21.75 -1.32
C ALA A 605 -0.12 22.64 -2.49
N SER A 606 0.53 22.08 -3.51
CA SER A 606 1.12 22.83 -4.62
C SER A 606 0.81 22.20 -5.99
N GLY A 607 -0.34 22.57 -6.55
CA GLY A 607 -0.68 22.33 -7.96
C GLY A 607 -1.57 21.11 -8.24
N THR A 608 -1.75 20.19 -7.28
CA THR A 608 -2.69 19.06 -7.42
C THR A 608 -3.83 19.12 -6.38
N GLU A 609 -4.42 20.29 -6.19
CA GLU A 609 -5.65 20.47 -5.38
C GLU A 609 -6.73 19.46 -5.77
N GLY A 610 -7.57 19.02 -4.82
CA GLY A 610 -8.62 18.03 -5.11
C GLY A 610 -8.09 16.62 -5.34
N SER A 611 -6.81 16.38 -5.06
CA SER A 611 -6.25 15.03 -4.94
C SER A 611 -6.94 14.25 -3.83
N MET A 612 -6.94 12.93 -3.95
CA MET A 612 -7.56 12.04 -2.97
C MET A 612 -6.62 10.91 -2.58
N LEU A 613 -6.75 10.40 -1.35
CA LEU A 613 -6.05 9.20 -0.91
C LEU A 613 -6.92 8.37 0.02
N THR A 614 -6.62 7.08 0.19
CA THR A 614 -7.14 6.31 1.33
C THR A 614 -6.03 5.86 2.29
N LEU A 615 -6.37 5.79 3.58
CA LEU A 615 -5.49 5.30 4.64
C LEU A 615 -6.29 4.57 5.72
N HIS A 616 -5.60 3.91 6.64
CA HIS A 616 -6.24 3.32 7.81
C HIS A 616 -6.53 4.36 8.88
N GLY A 617 -7.75 4.40 9.40
CA GLY A 617 -8.14 5.31 10.49
C GLY A 617 -9.52 5.00 11.05
N SER A 618 -9.74 5.38 12.31
CA SER A 618 -10.97 5.13 13.09
C SER A 618 -11.82 6.38 13.34
N SER A 619 -11.23 7.56 13.13
CA SER A 619 -11.87 8.88 13.23
C SER A 619 -11.11 9.87 12.35
N ALA A 620 -11.67 11.06 12.09
CA ALA A 620 -11.00 12.09 11.29
C ALA A 620 -9.66 12.57 11.92
N SER A 621 -9.57 12.58 13.25
CA SER A 621 -8.34 12.96 13.97
C SER A 621 -7.26 11.87 13.91
N ASP A 622 -7.63 10.59 14.09
CA ASP A 622 -6.72 9.43 13.91
C ASP A 622 -6.20 9.35 12.47
N ALA A 623 -7.06 9.62 11.47
CA ALA A 623 -6.69 9.68 10.06
C ALA A 623 -5.61 10.74 9.77
N LEU A 624 -5.78 11.97 10.26
CA LEU A 624 -4.82 13.05 10.04
C LEU A 624 -3.53 12.86 10.87
N GLY A 625 -3.63 12.38 12.12
CA GLY A 625 -2.46 12.06 12.94
C GLY A 625 -1.61 10.93 12.36
N ARG A 626 -2.21 9.99 11.63
CA ARG A 626 -1.50 8.99 10.82
C ARG A 626 -0.89 9.57 9.57
N LEU A 627 -1.60 10.45 8.84
CA LEU A 627 -1.03 11.14 7.68
C LEU A 627 0.19 11.99 8.05
N GLU A 628 0.15 12.67 9.22
CA GLU A 628 1.30 13.34 9.83
C GLU A 628 2.42 12.35 10.15
N SER A 629 2.10 11.25 10.84
CA SER A 629 3.09 10.22 11.23
C SER A 629 3.78 9.52 10.06
N LEU A 630 3.05 9.23 8.98
CA LEU A 630 3.60 8.68 7.74
C LEU A 630 4.44 9.72 6.99
N SER A 631 4.02 10.98 6.98
CA SER A 631 4.78 12.06 6.34
C SER A 631 6.12 12.34 7.02
N LEU A 632 6.25 12.12 8.34
CA LEU A 632 7.55 12.19 9.04
C LEU A 632 8.59 11.22 8.46
N LEU A 633 8.18 10.09 7.84
CA LEU A 633 9.07 9.15 7.17
C LEU A 633 9.66 9.72 5.85
N GLY A 634 9.01 10.74 5.27
CA GLY A 634 9.47 11.46 4.08
C GLY A 634 10.10 12.83 4.37
N ALA A 635 9.83 13.42 5.54
CA ALA A 635 10.06 14.83 5.85
C ALA A 635 11.07 15.06 7.00
N ALA A 636 12.30 14.58 6.86
CA ALA A 636 13.32 14.58 7.93
C ALA A 636 13.70 15.96 8.50
N GLU A 637 13.39 17.06 7.78
CA GLU A 637 13.80 18.42 8.13
C GLU A 637 12.68 19.29 8.74
N LEU A 638 11.42 18.85 8.68
CA LEU A 638 10.29 19.64 9.19
C LEU A 638 10.09 19.43 10.70
N SER A 639 9.82 20.52 11.42
CA SER A 639 9.28 20.41 12.79
C SER A 639 7.90 19.74 12.77
N PRO A 640 7.52 18.95 13.80
CA PRO A 640 6.22 18.27 13.82
C PRO A 640 5.03 19.23 13.64
N ARG A 641 5.09 20.41 14.25
CA ARG A 641 4.07 21.45 14.06
C ARG A 641 4.04 21.99 12.61
N GLY A 642 5.19 22.26 12.01
CA GLY A 642 5.27 22.71 10.61
C GLY A 642 4.73 21.67 9.63
N LEU A 643 4.98 20.39 9.89
CA LEU A 643 4.39 19.29 9.12
C LEU A 643 2.87 19.19 9.33
N ARG A 644 2.38 19.34 10.57
CA ARG A 644 0.94 19.37 10.88
C ARG A 644 0.23 20.51 10.17
N GLU A 645 0.83 21.70 10.16
CA GLU A 645 0.34 22.87 9.43
C GLU A 645 0.37 22.66 7.90
N HIS A 646 1.34 21.89 7.37
CA HIS A 646 1.39 21.49 5.96
C HIS A 646 0.27 20.49 5.61
N VAL A 647 0.10 19.42 6.39
CA VAL A 647 -0.99 18.44 6.25
C VAL A 647 -2.36 19.14 6.31
N ALA A 648 -2.58 20.03 7.27
CA ALA A 648 -3.84 20.74 7.46
C ALA A 648 -4.18 21.76 6.36
N ARG A 649 -3.21 22.13 5.52
CA ARG A 649 -3.43 22.96 4.31
C ARG A 649 -3.66 22.14 3.04
N SER A 650 -3.28 20.87 3.06
CA SER A 650 -3.29 19.96 1.91
C SER A 650 -4.58 19.13 1.82
N VAL A 651 -5.21 18.87 2.96
CA VAL A 651 -6.47 18.13 3.10
C VAL A 651 -7.59 19.13 3.38
N ASN A 652 -8.73 19.01 2.70
CA ASN A 652 -9.91 19.82 3.01
C ASN A 652 -10.98 19.01 3.72
N LEU A 653 -11.20 17.75 3.31
CA LEU A 653 -12.19 16.86 3.91
C LEU A 653 -11.57 15.54 4.35
N VAL A 654 -12.07 15.01 5.47
CA VAL A 654 -11.83 13.63 5.89
C VAL A 654 -13.15 12.89 5.93
N VAL A 655 -13.24 11.76 5.23
CA VAL A 655 -14.41 10.87 5.21
C VAL A 655 -14.03 9.55 5.87
N VAL A 656 -14.64 9.25 7.01
CA VAL A 656 -14.40 8.00 7.76
C VAL A 656 -15.49 6.99 7.40
N LEU A 657 -15.08 5.78 7.04
CA LEU A 657 -15.94 4.64 6.74
C LEU A 657 -15.86 3.59 7.84
N ASN A 658 -16.96 2.85 8.02
CA ASN A 658 -17.02 1.71 8.92
C ASN A 658 -17.84 0.57 8.28
N THR A 659 -17.57 -0.68 8.66
CA THR A 659 -18.32 -1.84 8.16
C THR A 659 -19.71 -1.93 8.80
N THR A 660 -20.66 -2.58 8.12
CA THR A 660 -22.00 -2.84 8.66
C THR A 660 -22.13 -4.29 9.14
N VAL A 661 -23.02 -4.54 10.11
CA VAL A 661 -23.33 -5.89 10.61
C VAL A 661 -23.90 -6.78 9.50
N GLU A 662 -24.49 -6.19 8.46
CA GLU A 662 -25.11 -6.84 7.32
C GLU A 662 -24.12 -7.15 6.17
N GLY A 663 -22.84 -6.80 6.31
CA GLY A 663 -21.78 -7.14 5.35
C GLY A 663 -21.46 -6.08 4.29
N GLY A 664 -21.97 -4.86 4.45
CA GLY A 664 -21.61 -3.69 3.63
C GLY A 664 -20.67 -2.73 4.36
N PHE A 665 -20.61 -1.48 3.88
CA PHE A 665 -19.95 -0.37 4.57
C PHE A 665 -20.87 0.86 4.61
N ARG A 666 -20.57 1.80 5.52
CA ARG A 666 -21.25 3.10 5.62
C ARG A 666 -20.27 4.23 5.95
N VAL A 667 -20.64 5.45 5.59
CA VAL A 667 -20.01 6.68 6.10
C VAL A 667 -20.31 6.78 7.60
N GLN A 668 -19.27 6.98 8.41
CA GLN A 668 -19.33 7.08 9.87
C GLN A 668 -19.19 8.53 10.36
N GLN A 669 -18.33 9.31 9.68
CA GLN A 669 -18.03 10.72 9.98
C GLN A 669 -17.59 11.41 8.68
N ILE A 670 -17.97 12.68 8.51
CA ILE A 670 -17.35 13.60 7.53
C ILE A 670 -16.97 14.88 8.27
N SER A 671 -15.73 15.34 8.11
CA SER A 671 -15.19 16.53 8.77
C SER A 671 -14.44 17.42 7.78
N GLU A 672 -14.65 18.74 7.86
CA GLU A 672 -13.79 19.74 7.22
C GLU A 672 -12.56 20.03 8.09
N VAL A 673 -11.38 20.13 7.46
CA VAL A 673 -10.13 20.49 8.12
C VAL A 673 -9.99 22.01 8.12
N GLN A 674 -10.11 22.63 9.29
CA GLN A 674 -10.08 24.08 9.47
C GLN A 674 -8.67 24.63 9.74
N GLY A 675 -7.67 23.76 9.90
CA GLY A 675 -6.29 24.12 10.22
C GLY A 675 -5.73 23.37 11.43
N VAL A 676 -4.85 24.02 12.18
CA VAL A 676 -4.22 23.51 13.41
C VAL A 676 -4.49 24.48 14.55
N ASP A 677 -4.84 23.96 15.73
CA ASP A 677 -4.87 24.74 16.97
C ASP A 677 -3.93 24.11 18.00
N LEU A 678 -3.02 24.91 18.55
CA LEU A 678 -1.88 24.48 19.38
C LEU A 678 -1.12 23.26 18.80
N ASP A 679 -1.49 22.06 19.27
CA ASP A 679 -0.87 20.77 18.92
C ASP A 679 -1.85 19.78 18.26
N THR A 680 -3.05 20.21 17.87
CA THR A 680 -4.10 19.35 17.32
C THR A 680 -4.67 19.86 15.99
N PHE A 681 -5.16 18.96 15.15
CA PHE A 681 -5.95 19.33 13.97
C PHE A 681 -7.29 19.91 14.41
N ARG A 682 -7.65 21.07 13.86
CA ARG A 682 -8.94 21.72 14.09
C ARG A 682 -9.95 21.22 13.05
N LEU A 683 -11.02 20.60 13.50
CA LEU A 683 -12.02 19.95 12.66
C LEU A 683 -13.40 20.58 12.83
N GLY A 684 -14.09 20.77 11.70
CA GLY A 684 -15.52 21.09 11.64
C GLY A 684 -16.29 19.87 11.16
N ASP A 685 -16.87 19.11 12.08
CA ASP A 685 -17.68 17.93 11.72
C ASP A 685 -18.96 18.35 11.00
N VAL A 686 -19.24 17.71 9.87
CA VAL A 686 -20.35 18.03 8.96
C VAL A 686 -21.49 17.01 9.10
N PHE A 687 -21.13 15.73 9.14
CA PHE A 687 -22.06 14.60 9.20
C PHE A 687 -21.52 13.49 10.12
N TYR A 688 -22.43 12.84 10.84
CA TYR A 688 -22.15 11.66 11.66
C TYR A 688 -23.23 10.59 11.46
N TYR A 689 -22.85 9.31 11.45
CA TYR A 689 -23.80 8.21 11.59
C TYR A 689 -23.92 7.77 13.04
N ARG A 690 -25.14 7.67 13.58
CA ARG A 690 -25.38 7.19 14.96
C ARG A 690 -26.47 6.12 15.01
N VAL A 691 -26.41 5.29 16.05
CA VAL A 691 -27.41 4.25 16.34
C VAL A 691 -28.04 4.56 17.70
N GLU A 692 -29.11 5.33 17.72
CA GLU A 692 -29.81 5.74 18.94
C GLU A 692 -31.15 4.98 19.05
N GLY A 693 -31.18 3.91 19.87
CA GLY A 693 -32.40 3.19 20.25
C GLY A 693 -33.04 2.27 19.20
N GLY A 694 -32.60 2.28 17.94
CA GLY A 694 -33.20 1.48 16.86
C GLY A 694 -32.30 1.29 15.64
N ALA A 695 -32.85 1.49 14.44
CA ALA A 695 -32.05 1.68 13.24
C ALA A 695 -31.17 2.95 13.40
N GLY A 696 -30.00 2.96 12.75
CA GLY A 696 -29.14 4.14 12.79
C GLY A 696 -29.35 5.05 11.59
N GLU A 697 -29.09 6.35 11.80
CA GLU A 697 -29.38 7.42 10.85
C GLU A 697 -28.15 8.32 10.67
N PHE A 698 -28.16 9.09 9.57
CA PHE A 698 -27.14 10.08 9.25
C PHE A 698 -27.58 11.46 9.72
N TYR A 699 -26.93 11.97 10.76
CA TYR A 699 -27.20 13.28 11.35
C TYR A 699 -26.24 14.33 10.76
N PRO A 700 -26.73 15.43 10.16
CA PRO A 700 -25.93 16.63 10.00
C PRO A 700 -25.72 17.30 11.37
N THR A 701 -24.70 18.15 11.47
CA THR A 701 -24.32 18.83 12.73
C THR A 701 -24.82 20.27 12.84
N GLY A 702 -25.56 20.77 11.84
CA GLY A 702 -25.79 22.20 11.63
C GLY A 702 -24.59 22.97 11.07
N TYR A 703 -23.41 22.35 10.96
CA TYR A 703 -22.22 22.98 10.41
C TYR A 703 -22.25 22.97 8.88
N ILE A 704 -22.10 24.16 8.28
CA ILE A 704 -21.97 24.34 6.83
C ILE A 704 -20.48 24.57 6.53
N PRO A 705 -19.82 23.69 5.76
CA PRO A 705 -18.42 23.85 5.38
C PRO A 705 -18.16 25.11 4.57
N MET A 706 -17.00 25.73 4.77
CA MET A 706 -16.70 27.06 4.19
C MET A 706 -16.78 27.04 2.67
N PHE A 707 -16.28 25.97 2.03
CA PHE A 707 -16.36 25.83 0.56
C PHE A 707 -17.79 25.75 0.02
N TYR A 708 -18.74 25.31 0.83
CA TYR A 708 -20.15 25.16 0.44
C TYR A 708 -20.87 26.52 0.48
N GLU A 709 -20.44 27.41 1.38
CA GLU A 709 -20.81 28.83 1.32
C GLU A 709 -20.17 29.55 0.14
N ASP A 710 -18.88 29.29 -0.17
CA ASP A 710 -18.20 29.83 -1.35
C ASP A 710 -18.95 29.50 -2.65
N LEU A 711 -19.36 28.23 -2.82
CA LEU A 711 -20.16 27.78 -3.97
C LEU A 711 -21.48 28.54 -4.11
N ARG A 712 -22.19 28.75 -2.99
CA ARG A 712 -23.42 29.56 -2.94
C ARG A 712 -23.15 31.01 -3.34
N HIS A 713 -22.07 31.62 -2.84
CA HIS A 713 -21.69 32.99 -3.18
C HIS A 713 -21.23 33.15 -4.64
N ALA A 714 -20.66 32.10 -5.24
CA ALA A 714 -20.36 32.02 -6.67
C ALA A 714 -21.60 31.76 -7.55
N GLY A 715 -22.80 31.62 -6.96
CA GLY A 715 -24.06 31.40 -7.68
C GLY A 715 -24.29 29.96 -8.15
N VAL A 716 -23.56 28.99 -7.59
CA VAL A 716 -23.82 27.57 -7.82
C VAL A 716 -25.06 27.14 -7.03
N ASP A 717 -25.98 26.45 -7.69
CA ASP A 717 -27.18 25.90 -7.05
C ASP A 717 -26.79 24.74 -6.12
N VAL A 718 -26.93 24.96 -4.81
CA VAL A 718 -26.49 24.07 -3.73
C VAL A 718 -27.52 24.03 -2.61
N ASP A 719 -27.88 22.82 -2.16
CA ASP A 719 -28.92 22.63 -1.14
C ASP A 719 -28.36 22.75 0.27
N LEU A 720 -28.68 23.84 0.97
CA LEU A 720 -28.36 24.01 2.39
C LEU A 720 -29.29 23.23 3.33
N GLY A 721 -30.36 22.61 2.81
CA GLY A 721 -31.25 21.73 3.55
C GLY A 721 -30.53 20.50 4.10
N ILE A 722 -29.51 19.99 3.39
CA ILE A 722 -28.75 18.80 3.79
C ILE A 722 -28.02 18.94 5.14
N PHE A 723 -27.77 20.16 5.63
CA PHE A 723 -27.08 20.41 6.90
C PHE A 723 -28.03 20.64 8.08
N ARG A 724 -29.36 20.52 7.89
CA ARG A 724 -30.36 20.77 8.94
C ARG A 724 -30.79 19.48 9.62
N GLU A 725 -30.86 19.52 10.95
CA GLU A 725 -31.55 18.52 11.79
C GLU A 725 -33.07 18.50 11.50
#